data_AF-A0AAX2V3Q8-F1
#
_entry.id   AF-A0AAX2V3Q8-F1
#
_cell.length_a   1.000
_cell.length_b   1.000
_cell.length_c   1.000
_cell.angle_alpha   90.00
_cell.angle_beta   90.00
_cell.angle_gamma   90.00
#
_symmetry.space_group_name_H-M   'P 1'
#
loop_
_entity.id
_entity.type
_entity.pdbx_description
1 polymer ?
#
loop_
_entity_poly.entity_id
_entity_poly.type
_entity_poly.pdbx_seq_one_letter_code
_entity_poly.pdbx_strand_id
1 'polypeptide(L)'
;MLNKQIYGFKKSKAFGLCSVVVASYLLFSGVASADEVPSATATEINTESTQPATAFKVSDDQVLDAEKAVDSKKTEIANVQNDVNNVKETVAVKTESVENLNAEKAQLTKDIEEAKNTTPADVAKIEENINAQNQAKADKTKELELAKTDEINKQDVKEEKAKEVEKAQANVTKANQTVEAKRQALDPQAEVDAKNQLTQASKELENKEAKKVSAEVELNKAKEFDKDLADKKEAANTDLAGKTKAREDKIVALSKATKVQSEAKEAIENAFSYPTKIITPPEWIQAFKEYITLKGAKFDSSAWQKANPQKPGESEKVYSERKSAAFHAFYDKKYADIEAALQNLIKVDAKTFSSYDNKEIIETYTNSKDNSIVYDVNNIPTDVLIEVSQYFAHLVNEVRAELGITEKIQVHKDAIEFAREVAKSVIDNNITEVKHFGRGINDAARRRGLATSAKPGVDTTYQYYENAWGEEVDKSPQITRQDLFHQIYRAASIFFHEGPKTNHYEHALSLLKSKNVGVALSYLDNGEYSGVLKDHVISINPEFVREYSDELEGWVVSEKLYEARYGRSLLPNAVYEDKNVLQAKLDKANADLASAQNALTAANNELANAQSKVTELNAVKTKTPEAQAKYDEAEKAVKSATEEKEKAEKHLQFVTSDKLIKEKALNEALKVQKEANDTLAKTQLVSNQAVSDYNNAINTRVAKEAEITTITKKIDELVNYKAEIENKIAKREENEAKLVEIDKKLLKLTSELNSLKAEEVTLKATISTLEKQLVELEKEYESLLGVYTKERMPQAPIVEDLPSIDIQELTRTEEIGYKTIEEEDTTLPVGEKVVKQAGKKGSKSVKTIKLYQGNVLIDEVTHETVIADAVNEVILVGTKKVISNIDNVNSTQYTTLLGQYNSRSNVYTDAPRNSQNSKLQDNESRTENKKLPNTGQTDTGIASMIGLAMMIAATKLRRRKVK
;
A
#
# COMPACT_ATOMS: atom_id res chain seq x y z
N MET A 1 61.08 9.50 12.74
CA MET A 1 62.36 10.19 12.46
C MET A 1 62.06 11.68 12.60
N LEU A 2 62.53 12.38 13.65
CA LEU A 2 63.89 12.80 14.05
C LEU A 2 64.40 14.08 13.34
N ASN A 3 64.92 15.00 14.16
CA ASN A 3 65.70 16.21 13.86
C ASN A 3 64.97 17.36 13.15
N LYS A 4 64.96 18.63 13.62
CA LYS A 4 65.87 19.53 14.41
C LYS A 4 66.64 20.50 13.49
N GLN A 5 66.58 21.80 13.82
CA GLN A 5 67.68 22.78 14.02
C GLN A 5 67.19 24.23 13.74
N ILE A 6 67.79 25.33 14.21
CA ILE A 6 68.34 25.72 15.55
C ILE A 6 68.48 27.28 15.59
N TYR A 7 68.67 27.87 16.78
CA TYR A 7 68.86 29.30 17.16
C TYR A 7 69.73 30.25 16.27
N GLY A 8 69.56 31.58 16.44
CA GLY A 8 70.27 32.68 15.71
C GLY A 8 71.00 33.76 16.57
N PHE A 9 70.30 34.82 17.02
CA PHE A 9 70.75 35.89 17.98
C PHE A 9 71.71 37.04 17.53
N LYS A 10 71.54 38.24 18.17
CA LYS A 10 72.50 39.38 18.42
C LYS A 10 72.85 40.36 17.27
N LYS A 11 73.32 41.62 17.48
CA LYS A 11 73.09 42.69 18.52
C LYS A 11 73.85 44.01 18.15
N SER A 12 73.52 45.15 18.80
CA SER A 12 74.35 46.37 19.03
C SER A 12 74.79 47.28 17.85
N LYS A 13 75.40 48.49 18.01
CA LYS A 13 75.20 49.71 18.89
C LYS A 13 76.43 50.66 18.75
N ALA A 14 76.28 51.93 18.33
CA ALA A 14 77.25 53.06 18.43
C ALA A 14 76.65 54.33 17.78
N PHE A 15 77.05 55.62 17.92
CA PHE A 15 77.79 56.51 18.86
C PHE A 15 78.44 57.63 18.00
N GLY A 16 78.38 58.95 18.33
CA GLY A 16 79.23 59.95 17.62
C GLY A 16 78.96 61.48 17.66
N LEU A 17 79.39 62.16 18.74
CA LEU A 17 80.28 63.38 18.77
C LEU A 17 79.86 64.86 18.40
N CYS A 18 80.37 65.77 19.27
CA CYS A 18 80.80 67.21 19.10
C CYS A 18 79.77 68.37 18.94
N SER A 19 79.93 69.61 19.46
CA SER A 19 80.87 70.33 20.40
C SER A 19 80.45 71.85 20.55
N VAL A 20 80.97 72.80 21.39
CA VAL A 20 81.61 72.89 22.75
C VAL A 20 81.92 74.41 23.10
N VAL A 21 82.34 74.79 24.34
CA VAL A 21 83.03 76.08 24.77
C VAL A 21 82.17 77.39 24.89
N VAL A 22 82.47 78.49 25.67
CA VAL A 22 83.03 78.75 27.05
C VAL A 22 82.85 80.27 27.45
N ALA A 23 82.99 80.71 28.74
CA ALA A 23 82.98 82.14 29.19
C ALA A 23 83.64 82.39 30.59
N SER A 24 83.97 83.65 31.00
CA SER A 24 84.52 84.05 32.34
C SER A 24 84.62 85.60 32.62
N TYR A 25 84.91 86.00 33.90
CA TYR A 25 85.45 87.32 34.42
C TYR A 25 84.51 88.57 34.48
N LEU A 26 84.71 89.70 35.21
CA LEU A 26 85.47 90.22 36.42
C LEU A 26 84.84 91.63 36.84
N LEU A 27 85.26 92.56 37.73
CA LEU A 27 86.41 92.89 38.65
C LEU A 27 85.94 93.88 39.80
N PHE A 28 86.83 94.41 40.68
CA PHE A 28 86.61 95.25 41.91
C PHE A 28 87.84 96.20 42.18
N SER A 29 87.94 97.25 43.05
CA SER A 29 87.04 98.19 43.80
C SER A 29 87.86 99.21 44.67
N GLY A 30 87.33 100.38 45.09
CA GLY A 30 87.98 101.38 46.02
C GLY A 30 87.17 102.70 46.18
N VAL A 31 87.49 103.79 46.93
CA VAL A 31 88.53 104.23 47.92
C VAL A 31 87.94 105.42 48.78
N ALA A 32 88.62 106.01 49.81
CA ALA A 32 88.07 107.11 50.69
C ALA A 32 89.12 108.09 51.33
N SER A 33 88.68 109.30 51.82
CA SER A 33 89.10 110.08 53.07
C SER A 33 89.40 111.63 53.03
N ALA A 34 88.76 112.40 53.96
CA ALA A 34 89.17 113.52 54.91
C ALA A 34 89.84 114.94 54.64
N ASP A 35 89.26 116.01 55.28
CA ASP A 35 89.76 117.13 56.20
C ASP A 35 90.37 118.58 55.90
N GLU A 36 90.14 119.52 56.89
CA GLU A 36 90.81 120.81 57.38
C GLU A 36 90.52 122.32 56.94
N VAL A 37 90.83 123.35 57.82
CA VAL A 37 90.49 124.85 57.84
C VAL A 37 91.37 125.70 58.87
N PRO A 38 91.15 126.98 59.40
CA PRO A 38 90.69 128.38 59.01
C PRO A 38 91.60 129.61 59.55
N SER A 39 91.26 130.95 59.50
CA SER A 39 91.76 132.13 60.39
C SER A 39 91.40 133.66 60.03
N ALA A 40 91.47 134.64 61.01
CA ALA A 40 91.63 136.17 61.00
C ALA A 40 90.42 137.20 60.87
N THR A 41 90.33 138.57 61.14
CA THR A 41 90.90 139.75 61.97
C THR A 41 90.08 141.10 61.69
N ALA A 42 90.28 142.40 62.12
CA ALA A 42 90.49 143.19 63.40
C ALA A 42 90.42 144.80 63.27
N THR A 43 90.41 145.63 64.36
CA THR A 43 90.72 147.13 64.59
C THR A 43 89.65 148.32 64.63
N GLU A 44 89.92 149.49 65.31
CA GLU A 44 88.98 150.54 65.90
C GLU A 44 88.85 151.99 65.21
N ILE A 45 88.50 153.21 65.75
CA ILE A 45 88.96 154.08 66.92
C ILE A 45 87.94 155.16 67.57
N ASN A 46 88.15 156.54 67.63
CA ASN A 46 87.64 157.51 68.71
C ASN A 46 87.43 159.07 68.39
N THR A 47 86.75 159.95 69.23
CA THR A 47 86.99 161.44 69.61
C THR A 47 85.80 162.33 70.24
N GLU A 48 86.00 163.63 70.62
CA GLU A 48 85.32 164.49 71.69
C GLU A 48 84.48 165.79 71.32
N SER A 49 83.76 166.49 72.28
CA SER A 49 83.79 168.00 72.57
C SER A 49 82.64 168.73 73.41
N THR A 50 83.01 169.47 74.51
CA THR A 50 82.53 170.78 75.15
C THR A 50 81.08 171.14 75.71
N GLN A 51 80.84 172.43 76.12
CA GLN A 51 80.06 173.03 77.30
C GLN A 51 78.91 174.07 76.92
N PRO A 52 78.16 174.83 77.80
CA PRO A 52 77.65 174.70 79.21
C PRO A 52 76.17 175.23 79.55
N ALA A 53 75.73 175.09 80.83
CA ALA A 53 74.58 175.76 81.57
C ALA A 53 73.12 175.19 81.38
N THR A 54 72.02 175.51 82.12
CA THR A 54 71.62 176.58 83.12
C THR A 54 70.54 176.06 84.16
N ALA A 55 69.78 176.89 84.94
CA ALA A 55 68.86 176.45 86.04
C ALA A 55 67.63 177.35 86.43
N PHE A 56 66.52 176.78 86.99
CA PHE A 56 65.64 177.35 88.07
C PHE A 56 64.61 176.30 88.66
N LYS A 57 63.57 176.74 89.40
CA LYS A 57 62.63 175.98 90.31
C LYS A 57 61.63 174.98 89.65
N VAL A 58 60.95 174.17 90.48
CA VAL A 58 59.99 173.09 90.11
C VAL A 58 58.56 173.26 90.68
N SER A 59 57.54 172.74 89.98
CA SER A 59 56.11 172.65 90.39
C SER A 59 55.38 171.40 89.85
N ASP A 60 54.11 171.19 90.27
CA ASP A 60 53.31 169.96 90.14
C ASP A 60 53.34 169.23 88.79
N ASP A 61 53.20 169.94 87.66
CA ASP A 61 53.16 169.33 86.30
C ASP A 61 54.36 168.42 86.00
N GLN A 62 55.53 168.74 86.57
CA GLN A 62 56.80 168.07 86.28
C GLN A 62 56.88 166.65 86.86
N VAL A 63 56.03 166.29 87.84
CA VAL A 63 55.91 164.90 88.30
C VAL A 63 55.08 164.07 87.31
N LEU A 64 54.03 164.67 86.73
CA LEU A 64 53.10 163.99 85.83
C LEU A 64 53.71 163.70 84.44
N ASP A 65 54.54 164.61 83.92
CA ASP A 65 55.25 164.38 82.66
C ASP A 65 56.41 163.37 82.80
N ALA A 66 57.03 163.27 83.98
CA ALA A 66 58.02 162.23 84.26
C ALA A 66 57.38 160.81 84.27
N GLU A 67 56.16 160.67 84.80
CA GLU A 67 55.41 159.42 84.76
C GLU A 67 55.09 158.97 83.31
N LYS A 68 54.61 159.90 82.46
CA LYS A 68 54.34 159.60 81.03
C LYS A 68 55.58 159.10 80.27
N ALA A 69 56.77 159.64 80.57
CA ALA A 69 58.00 159.29 79.86
C ALA A 69 58.35 157.81 80.04
N VAL A 70 58.07 157.25 81.23
CA VAL A 70 58.28 155.84 81.58
C VAL A 70 57.32 154.92 80.79
N ASP A 71 56.02 155.22 80.80
CA ASP A 71 55.00 154.39 80.14
C ASP A 71 55.14 154.38 78.60
N SER A 72 55.56 155.50 78.01
CA SER A 72 55.84 155.57 76.57
C SER A 72 56.95 154.59 76.15
N LYS A 73 57.99 154.41 76.98
CA LYS A 73 59.12 153.52 76.67
C LYS A 73 58.79 152.05 76.86
N LYS A 74 57.95 151.71 77.85
CA LYS A 74 57.41 150.34 78.04
C LYS A 74 56.58 149.87 76.84
N THR A 75 55.83 150.77 76.21
CA THR A 75 55.05 150.48 75.01
C THR A 75 55.94 150.20 73.78
N GLU A 76 57.04 150.95 73.64
CA GLU A 76 57.95 150.85 72.49
C GLU A 76 58.68 149.49 72.42
N ILE A 77 59.08 148.96 73.58
CA ILE A 77 59.72 147.64 73.73
C ILE A 77 58.80 146.50 73.24
N ALA A 78 57.51 146.55 73.57
CA ALA A 78 56.56 145.49 73.29
C ALA A 78 56.33 145.25 71.78
N ASN A 79 56.41 146.31 70.97
CA ASN A 79 56.24 146.22 69.51
C ASN A 79 57.41 145.47 68.85
N VAL A 80 58.66 145.87 69.16
CA VAL A 80 59.87 145.28 68.55
C VAL A 80 60.00 143.78 68.85
N GLN A 81 59.46 143.33 69.99
CA GLN A 81 59.44 141.91 70.35
C GLN A 81 58.50 141.06 69.47
N ASN A 82 57.53 141.68 68.79
CA ASN A 82 56.61 140.98 67.90
C ASN A 82 57.24 140.71 66.52
N ASP A 83 57.98 141.68 65.97
CA ASP A 83 58.65 141.59 64.66
C ASP A 83 59.64 140.42 64.59
N VAL A 84 60.34 140.14 65.71
CA VAL A 84 61.26 139.01 65.88
C VAL A 84 60.63 137.65 65.55
N ASN A 85 59.32 137.47 65.80
CA ASN A 85 58.65 136.18 65.60
C ASN A 85 58.34 135.93 64.12
N ASN A 86 57.86 136.94 63.38
CA ASN A 86 57.49 136.83 61.97
C ASN A 86 58.66 136.44 61.05
N VAL A 87 59.86 136.98 61.33
CA VAL A 87 61.08 136.65 60.57
C VAL A 87 61.41 135.15 60.67
N LYS A 88 61.15 134.55 61.83
CA LYS A 88 61.58 133.20 62.18
C LYS A 88 60.78 132.10 61.45
N GLU A 89 59.47 132.30 61.31
CA GLU A 89 58.58 131.38 60.60
C GLU A 89 58.89 131.36 59.09
N THR A 90 59.21 132.51 58.52
CA THR A 90 59.58 132.69 57.10
C THR A 90 60.84 131.89 56.69
N VAL A 91 61.77 131.66 57.63
CA VAL A 91 63.02 130.92 57.37
C VAL A 91 62.80 129.40 57.24
N ALA A 92 61.77 128.84 57.89
CA ALA A 92 61.50 127.39 57.81
C ALA A 92 61.09 126.98 56.38
N VAL A 93 60.04 127.61 55.85
CA VAL A 93 59.39 127.26 54.56
C VAL A 93 60.37 127.28 53.37
N LYS A 94 61.31 128.23 53.34
CA LYS A 94 62.31 128.33 52.26
C LYS A 94 63.35 127.22 52.26
N THR A 95 63.52 126.50 53.38
CA THR A 95 64.53 125.43 53.50
C THR A 95 64.07 124.14 52.78
N GLU A 96 62.82 123.72 53.00
CA GLU A 96 62.23 122.50 52.40
C GLU A 96 62.17 122.54 50.85
N SER A 97 62.03 123.74 50.28
CA SER A 97 62.02 123.95 48.83
C SER A 97 63.37 123.66 48.14
N VAL A 98 64.48 123.62 48.91
CA VAL A 98 65.83 123.37 48.36
C VAL A 98 66.11 121.87 48.19
N GLU A 99 65.57 121.01 49.05
CA GLU A 99 65.87 119.57 49.01
C GLU A 99 65.19 118.89 47.81
N ASN A 100 63.92 119.17 47.57
CA ASN A 100 63.12 118.56 46.49
C ASN A 100 63.72 118.77 45.09
N LEU A 101 64.22 119.98 44.79
CA LEU A 101 64.81 120.32 43.49
C LEU A 101 66.11 119.54 43.18
N ASN A 102 66.84 119.07 44.20
CA ASN A 102 68.06 118.29 43.99
C ASN A 102 67.77 116.84 43.56
N ALA A 103 66.63 116.27 43.97
CA ALA A 103 66.26 114.91 43.60
C ALA A 103 65.88 114.77 42.11
N GLU A 104 65.09 115.73 41.59
CA GLU A 104 64.65 115.74 40.18
C GLU A 104 65.82 115.80 39.19
N LYS A 105 66.88 116.56 39.54
CA LYS A 105 68.11 116.69 38.76
C LYS A 105 68.82 115.36 38.53
N ALA A 106 68.80 114.46 39.52
CA ALA A 106 69.53 113.19 39.46
C ALA A 106 68.94 112.22 38.42
N GLN A 107 67.61 112.14 38.32
CA GLN A 107 66.95 111.23 37.37
C GLN A 107 67.15 111.66 35.92
N LEU A 108 66.91 112.94 35.61
CA LEU A 108 67.09 113.49 34.25
C LEU A 108 68.49 113.21 33.68
N THR A 109 69.52 113.26 34.53
CA THR A 109 70.92 113.02 34.14
C THR A 109 71.16 111.60 33.62
N LYS A 110 70.39 110.60 34.07
CA LYS A 110 70.55 109.20 33.63
C LYS A 110 69.96 108.97 32.23
N ASP A 111 68.74 109.44 32.00
CA ASP A 111 67.97 109.12 30.80
C ASP A 111 68.56 109.75 29.52
N ILE A 112 69.34 110.82 29.69
CA ILE A 112 70.11 111.49 28.62
C ILE A 112 71.28 110.63 28.13
N GLU A 113 71.86 109.77 28.98
CA GLU A 113 73.11 109.06 28.68
C GLU A 113 72.88 107.76 27.88
N GLU A 114 71.78 107.04 28.16
CA GLU A 114 71.40 105.86 27.36
C GLU A 114 71.05 106.24 25.90
N ALA A 115 70.40 107.39 25.70
CA ALA A 115 69.99 107.90 24.39
C ALA A 115 71.14 108.39 23.48
N LYS A 116 72.39 108.42 23.97
CA LYS A 116 73.58 108.76 23.16
C LYS A 116 74.14 107.57 22.36
N ASN A 117 73.72 106.34 22.66
CA ASN A 117 74.36 105.10 22.19
C ASN A 117 73.60 104.34 21.07
N THR A 118 72.68 104.98 20.35
CA THR A 118 71.88 104.35 19.26
C THR A 118 71.84 105.24 18.01
N THR A 119 71.80 104.65 16.80
CA THR A 119 71.90 105.42 15.54
C THR A 119 70.81 105.07 14.51
N PRO A 120 70.46 105.99 13.58
CA PRO A 120 69.47 105.72 12.54
C PRO A 120 69.83 104.59 11.55
N ALA A 121 71.12 104.22 11.44
CA ALA A 121 71.57 103.17 10.54
C ALA A 121 71.09 101.78 10.96
N ASP A 122 70.86 101.58 12.26
CA ASP A 122 70.44 100.30 12.84
C ASP A 122 68.98 99.96 12.49
N VAL A 123 68.13 100.99 12.35
CA VAL A 123 66.71 100.87 11.99
C VAL A 123 66.52 100.37 10.56
N ALA A 124 67.27 100.91 9.60
CA ALA A 124 67.16 100.56 8.18
C ALA A 124 67.45 99.06 7.91
N LYS A 125 68.32 98.46 8.72
CA LYS A 125 68.74 97.05 8.60
C LYS A 125 67.67 96.05 9.06
N ILE A 126 66.70 96.49 9.87
CA ILE A 126 65.54 95.68 10.28
C ILE A 126 64.51 95.64 9.14
N GLU A 127 64.33 96.74 8.42
CA GLU A 127 63.38 96.88 7.29
C GLU A 127 63.68 95.91 6.13
N GLU A 128 64.96 95.73 5.78
CA GLU A 128 65.39 94.82 4.71
C GLU A 128 65.04 93.34 5.02
N ASN A 129 65.17 92.93 6.28
CA ASN A 129 64.85 91.58 6.74
C ASN A 129 63.34 91.28 6.68
N ILE A 130 62.50 92.27 6.98
CA ILE A 130 61.03 92.16 6.88
C ILE A 130 60.62 91.89 5.43
N ASN A 131 61.19 92.62 4.46
CA ASN A 131 60.90 92.44 3.04
C ASN A 131 61.30 91.05 2.52
N ALA A 132 62.43 90.51 2.96
CA ALA A 132 62.86 89.16 2.60
C ALA A 132 61.88 88.06 3.08
N GLN A 133 61.35 88.18 4.30
CA GLN A 133 60.35 87.23 4.81
C GLN A 133 58.99 87.36 4.08
N ASN A 134 58.57 88.58 3.72
CA ASN A 134 57.36 88.82 2.95
C ASN A 134 57.37 88.11 1.58
N GLN A 135 58.50 88.13 0.86
CA GLN A 135 58.64 87.40 -0.41
C GLN A 135 58.54 85.88 -0.21
N ALA A 136 59.21 85.33 0.80
CA ALA A 136 59.15 83.89 1.11
C ALA A 136 57.72 83.40 1.41
N LYS A 137 56.91 84.23 2.08
CA LYS A 137 55.49 83.96 2.33
C LYS A 137 54.66 83.91 1.04
N ALA A 138 54.94 84.81 0.09
CA ALA A 138 54.21 84.88 -1.18
C ALA A 138 54.43 83.62 -2.05
N ASP A 139 55.65 83.12 -2.14
CA ASP A 139 55.95 81.93 -2.95
C ASP A 139 55.42 80.64 -2.31
N LYS A 140 55.46 80.52 -0.97
CA LYS A 140 54.82 79.39 -0.26
C LYS A 140 53.30 79.38 -0.39
N THR A 141 52.67 80.54 -0.53
CA THR A 141 51.23 80.62 -0.83
C THR A 141 50.88 80.02 -2.20
N LYS A 142 51.79 80.09 -3.19
CA LYS A 142 51.60 79.44 -4.51
C LYS A 142 51.74 77.91 -4.43
N GLU A 143 52.67 77.41 -3.62
CA GLU A 143 52.81 75.95 -3.37
C GLU A 143 51.54 75.36 -2.75
N LEU A 144 50.84 76.11 -1.89
CA LEU A 144 49.61 75.67 -1.22
C LEU A 144 48.42 75.46 -2.19
N GLU A 145 48.20 76.37 -3.15
CA GLU A 145 47.08 76.24 -4.10
C GLU A 145 47.25 75.05 -5.06
N LEU A 146 48.50 74.70 -5.40
CA LEU A 146 48.80 73.47 -6.15
C LEU A 146 48.47 72.22 -5.31
N ALA A 147 48.79 72.21 -4.02
CA ALA A 147 48.47 71.08 -3.13
C ALA A 147 46.95 70.88 -2.95
N LYS A 148 46.18 71.96 -2.81
CA LYS A 148 44.69 71.91 -2.79
C LYS A 148 44.11 71.34 -4.07
N THR A 149 44.73 71.64 -5.22
CA THR A 149 44.28 71.15 -6.53
C THR A 149 44.50 69.64 -6.67
N ASP A 150 45.61 69.07 -6.17
CA ASP A 150 45.81 67.61 -6.18
C ASP A 150 44.84 66.90 -5.22
N GLU A 151 44.58 67.44 -4.02
CA GLU A 151 43.63 66.89 -3.04
C GLU A 151 42.24 66.63 -3.64
N ILE A 152 41.69 67.61 -4.38
CA ILE A 152 40.38 67.49 -5.06
C ILE A 152 40.42 66.40 -6.13
N ASN A 153 41.43 66.40 -7.01
CA ASN A 153 41.58 65.39 -8.07
C ASN A 153 41.70 63.96 -7.50
N LYS A 154 42.33 63.80 -6.32
CA LYS A 154 42.41 62.50 -5.63
C LYS A 154 41.10 62.11 -4.95
N GLN A 155 40.26 63.07 -4.55
CA GLN A 155 38.93 62.78 -3.98
C GLN A 155 38.02 62.12 -5.03
N ASP A 156 37.92 62.70 -6.22
CA ASP A 156 37.05 62.20 -7.30
C ASP A 156 37.42 60.76 -7.69
N VAL A 157 38.72 60.45 -7.82
CA VAL A 157 39.22 59.11 -8.14
C VAL A 157 38.87 58.09 -7.03
N LYS A 158 39.00 58.49 -5.75
CA LYS A 158 38.58 57.67 -4.60
C LYS A 158 37.07 57.39 -4.64
N GLU A 159 36.25 58.38 -4.96
CA GLU A 159 34.79 58.23 -5.03
C GLU A 159 34.30 57.48 -6.27
N GLU A 160 35.05 57.46 -7.37
CA GLU A 160 34.78 56.60 -8.53
C GLU A 160 35.06 55.13 -8.18
N LYS A 161 36.22 54.82 -7.58
CA LYS A 161 36.62 53.43 -7.31
C LYS A 161 35.80 52.77 -6.19
N ALA A 162 35.22 53.53 -5.27
CA ALA A 162 34.21 53.02 -4.35
C ALA A 162 32.97 52.47 -5.08
N LYS A 163 32.48 53.15 -6.13
CA LYS A 163 31.29 52.74 -6.92
C LYS A 163 31.58 51.49 -7.78
N GLU A 164 32.83 51.30 -8.22
CA GLU A 164 33.25 50.07 -8.89
C GLU A 164 33.19 48.85 -7.96
N VAL A 165 33.56 49.01 -6.68
CA VAL A 165 33.48 47.94 -5.66
C VAL A 165 32.03 47.51 -5.42
N GLU A 166 31.09 48.43 -5.23
CA GLU A 166 29.66 48.11 -5.04
C GLU A 166 29.09 47.30 -6.21
N LYS A 167 29.45 47.68 -7.44
CA LYS A 167 29.06 46.99 -8.68
C LYS A 167 29.65 45.58 -8.76
N ALA A 168 30.89 45.37 -8.32
CA ALA A 168 31.50 44.05 -8.23
C ALA A 168 30.83 43.18 -7.15
N GLN A 169 30.50 43.77 -6.00
CA GLN A 169 29.82 43.08 -4.89
C GLN A 169 28.42 42.60 -5.29
N ALA A 170 27.66 43.40 -6.04
CA ALA A 170 26.36 43.02 -6.58
C ALA A 170 26.44 41.82 -7.55
N ASN A 171 27.49 41.76 -8.38
CA ASN A 171 27.73 40.63 -9.29
C ASN A 171 28.02 39.33 -8.53
N VAL A 172 28.80 39.38 -7.44
CA VAL A 172 29.04 38.23 -6.56
C VAL A 172 27.73 37.71 -5.96
N THR A 173 26.88 38.60 -5.41
CA THR A 173 25.57 38.22 -4.86
C THR A 173 24.70 37.51 -5.89
N LYS A 174 24.63 38.02 -7.13
CA LYS A 174 23.87 37.41 -8.23
C LYS A 174 24.42 36.04 -8.66
N ALA A 175 25.75 35.87 -8.66
CA ALA A 175 26.37 34.59 -8.97
C ALA A 175 26.12 33.55 -7.86
N ASN A 176 26.19 33.95 -6.59
CA ASN A 176 25.88 33.10 -5.44
C ASN A 176 24.43 32.57 -5.51
N GLN A 177 23.46 33.45 -5.77
CA GLN A 177 22.04 33.08 -5.96
C GLN A 177 21.86 32.10 -7.13
N THR A 178 22.61 32.28 -8.22
CA THR A 178 22.56 31.41 -9.40
C THR A 178 23.09 30.00 -9.09
N VAL A 179 24.19 29.88 -8.34
CA VAL A 179 24.75 28.59 -7.90
C VAL A 179 23.77 27.85 -7.00
N GLU A 180 23.18 28.53 -6.01
CA GLU A 180 22.25 27.89 -5.08
C GLU A 180 20.98 27.39 -5.78
N ALA A 181 20.40 28.19 -6.69
CA ALA A 181 19.26 27.76 -7.50
C ALA A 181 19.57 26.55 -8.41
N LYS A 182 20.81 26.42 -8.91
CA LYS A 182 21.25 25.25 -9.68
C LYS A 182 21.54 24.03 -8.80
N ARG A 183 21.99 24.23 -7.55
CA ARG A 183 22.17 23.16 -6.56
C ARG A 183 20.82 22.58 -6.13
N GLN A 184 19.84 23.42 -5.82
CA GLN A 184 18.51 22.97 -5.39
C GLN A 184 17.71 22.27 -6.51
N ALA A 185 18.01 22.55 -7.78
CA ALA A 185 17.38 21.89 -8.93
C ALA A 185 17.91 20.46 -9.22
N LEU A 186 19.00 20.04 -8.57
CA LEU A 186 19.65 18.74 -8.75
C LEU A 186 19.26 17.79 -7.61
N ASP A 187 18.29 16.91 -7.87
CA ASP A 187 17.91 15.83 -6.96
C ASP A 187 18.87 14.63 -7.13
N PRO A 188 19.62 14.24 -6.09
CA PRO A 188 20.52 13.09 -6.15
C PRO A 188 19.79 11.73 -6.04
N GLN A 189 18.55 11.69 -5.55
CA GLN A 189 17.82 10.47 -5.21
C GLN A 189 16.98 9.93 -6.37
N ALA A 190 16.45 10.80 -7.25
CA ALA A 190 15.58 10.42 -8.37
C ALA A 190 16.12 9.27 -9.24
N GLU A 191 17.44 9.21 -9.49
CA GLU A 191 18.07 8.14 -10.29
C GLU A 191 18.03 6.78 -9.57
N VAL A 192 18.13 6.79 -8.24
CA VAL A 192 18.04 5.58 -7.39
C VAL A 192 16.60 5.08 -7.34
N ASP A 193 15.63 5.99 -7.21
CA ASP A 193 14.21 5.64 -7.16
C ASP A 193 13.71 5.11 -8.51
N ALA A 194 14.16 5.67 -9.64
CA ALA A 194 13.88 5.14 -10.97
C ALA A 194 14.49 3.73 -11.18
N LYS A 195 15.69 3.44 -10.63
CA LYS A 195 16.27 2.07 -10.62
C LYS A 195 15.47 1.11 -9.75
N ASN A 196 14.96 1.56 -8.61
CA ASN A 196 14.10 0.77 -7.73
C ASN A 196 12.77 0.42 -8.42
N GLN A 197 12.12 1.40 -9.08
CA GLN A 197 10.91 1.18 -9.88
C GLN A 197 11.13 0.16 -11.00
N LEU A 198 12.22 0.27 -11.76
CA LEU A 198 12.57 -0.70 -12.80
C LEU A 198 12.80 -2.11 -12.25
N THR A 199 13.46 -2.21 -11.08
CA THR A 199 13.69 -3.50 -10.40
C THR A 199 12.37 -4.12 -9.94
N GLN A 200 11.44 -3.31 -9.42
CA GLN A 200 10.12 -3.75 -8.99
C GLN A 200 9.24 -4.20 -10.18
N ALA A 201 9.19 -3.41 -11.25
CA ALA A 201 8.45 -3.76 -12.48
C ALA A 201 8.99 -5.05 -13.13
N SER A 202 10.31 -5.27 -13.09
CA SER A 202 10.93 -6.49 -13.62
C SER A 202 10.55 -7.73 -12.80
N LYS A 203 10.53 -7.64 -11.47
CA LYS A 203 10.04 -8.74 -10.60
C LYS A 203 8.55 -8.99 -10.76
N GLU A 204 7.75 -7.95 -10.96
CA GLU A 204 6.30 -8.15 -11.14
C GLU A 204 5.98 -8.80 -12.48
N LEU A 205 6.74 -8.52 -13.54
CA LEU A 205 6.68 -9.25 -14.82
C LEU A 205 7.01 -10.73 -14.63
N GLU A 206 8.14 -11.07 -14.00
CA GLU A 206 8.54 -12.45 -13.68
C GLU A 206 7.44 -13.20 -12.89
N ASN A 207 6.83 -12.53 -11.91
CA ASN A 207 5.67 -13.04 -11.16
C ASN A 207 4.42 -13.26 -12.02
N LYS A 208 4.17 -12.44 -13.06
CA LYS A 208 3.06 -12.67 -14.01
C LYS A 208 3.37 -13.84 -14.95
N GLU A 209 4.61 -13.93 -15.44
CA GLU A 209 5.03 -14.98 -16.38
C GLU A 209 4.96 -16.37 -15.74
N ALA A 210 5.43 -16.51 -14.50
CA ALA A 210 5.26 -17.74 -13.72
C ALA A 210 3.77 -18.13 -13.53
N LYS A 211 2.89 -17.14 -13.33
CA LYS A 211 1.44 -17.38 -13.25
C LYS A 211 0.83 -17.79 -14.59
N LYS A 212 1.28 -17.22 -15.72
CA LYS A 212 0.87 -17.65 -17.06
C LYS A 212 1.24 -19.11 -17.32
N VAL A 213 2.47 -19.52 -17.01
CA VAL A 213 2.92 -20.91 -17.14
C VAL A 213 2.08 -21.85 -16.25
N SER A 214 1.77 -21.45 -15.02
CA SER A 214 0.88 -22.23 -14.15
C SER A 214 -0.54 -22.36 -14.71
N ALA A 215 -1.10 -21.29 -15.30
CA ALA A 215 -2.41 -21.32 -15.95
C ALA A 215 -2.40 -22.21 -17.21
N GLU A 216 -1.30 -22.25 -17.96
CA GLU A 216 -1.14 -23.12 -19.14
C GLU A 216 -1.18 -24.61 -18.75
N VAL A 217 -0.57 -24.96 -17.60
CA VAL A 217 -0.61 -26.32 -17.04
C VAL A 217 -2.03 -26.70 -16.57
N GLU A 218 -2.79 -25.77 -15.97
CA GLU A 218 -4.22 -26.03 -15.67
C GLU A 218 -5.05 -26.19 -16.94
N LEU A 219 -4.84 -25.34 -17.95
CA LEU A 219 -5.53 -25.37 -19.23
C LEU A 219 -5.30 -26.67 -19.99
N ASN A 220 -4.08 -27.19 -20.02
CA ASN A 220 -3.78 -28.44 -20.71
C ASN A 220 -4.39 -29.65 -19.98
N LYS A 221 -4.37 -29.68 -18.64
CA LYS A 221 -5.10 -30.67 -17.83
C LYS A 221 -6.62 -30.60 -18.03
N ALA A 222 -7.17 -29.39 -18.20
CA ALA A 222 -8.59 -29.20 -18.48
C ALA A 222 -8.99 -29.74 -19.87
N LYS A 223 -8.14 -29.53 -20.89
CA LYS A 223 -8.33 -30.11 -22.24
C LYS A 223 -8.27 -31.65 -22.22
N GLU A 224 -7.31 -32.23 -21.49
CA GLU A 224 -7.23 -33.69 -21.31
C GLU A 224 -8.47 -34.26 -20.61
N PHE A 225 -8.92 -33.62 -19.52
CA PHE A 225 -10.15 -34.01 -18.80
C PHE A 225 -11.40 -33.90 -19.67
N ASP A 226 -11.55 -32.83 -20.45
CA ASP A 226 -12.72 -32.64 -21.32
C ASP A 226 -12.72 -33.63 -22.49
N LYS A 227 -11.55 -34.02 -23.00
CA LYS A 227 -11.43 -35.09 -23.99
C LYS A 227 -11.81 -36.45 -23.40
N ASP A 228 -11.23 -36.83 -22.27
CA ASP A 228 -11.57 -38.07 -21.55
C ASP A 228 -13.08 -38.15 -21.23
N LEU A 229 -13.70 -37.02 -20.88
CA LEU A 229 -15.14 -36.91 -20.68
C LEU A 229 -15.94 -37.07 -21.99
N ALA A 230 -15.46 -36.56 -23.12
CA ALA A 230 -16.10 -36.74 -24.43
C ALA A 230 -16.01 -38.21 -24.89
N ASP A 231 -14.81 -38.80 -24.84
CA ASP A 231 -14.56 -40.21 -25.18
C ASP A 231 -15.45 -41.15 -24.33
N LYS A 232 -15.61 -40.85 -23.03
CA LYS A 232 -16.54 -41.56 -22.12
C LYS A 232 -18.01 -41.37 -22.45
N LYS A 233 -18.43 -40.18 -22.91
CA LYS A 233 -19.81 -39.93 -23.36
C LYS A 233 -20.12 -40.69 -24.64
N GLU A 234 -19.20 -40.75 -25.59
CA GLU A 234 -19.36 -41.54 -26.82
C GLU A 234 -19.47 -43.04 -26.53
N ALA A 235 -18.59 -43.57 -25.66
CA ALA A 235 -18.65 -44.96 -25.21
C ALA A 235 -19.98 -45.29 -24.50
N ALA A 236 -20.47 -44.43 -23.60
CA ALA A 236 -21.73 -44.65 -22.88
C ALA A 236 -22.97 -44.58 -23.80
N ASN A 237 -22.98 -43.66 -24.78
CA ASN A 237 -24.05 -43.63 -25.80
C ASN A 237 -24.00 -44.87 -26.71
N THR A 238 -22.81 -45.39 -27.00
CA THR A 238 -22.64 -46.62 -27.79
C THR A 238 -23.15 -47.86 -27.04
N ASP A 239 -22.86 -47.98 -25.74
CA ASP A 239 -23.42 -49.04 -24.90
C ASP A 239 -24.95 -48.90 -24.80
N LEU A 240 -25.48 -47.69 -24.57
CA LEU A 240 -26.93 -47.42 -24.55
C LEU A 240 -27.64 -47.88 -25.84
N ALA A 241 -27.07 -47.61 -27.01
CA ALA A 241 -27.57 -48.10 -28.29
C ALA A 241 -27.50 -49.65 -28.38
N GLY A 242 -26.40 -50.25 -27.92
CA GLY A 242 -26.23 -51.70 -27.83
C GLY A 242 -27.26 -52.38 -26.92
N LYS A 243 -27.51 -51.84 -25.72
CA LYS A 243 -28.55 -52.32 -24.78
C LYS A 243 -29.95 -52.15 -25.35
N THR A 244 -30.21 -51.06 -26.06
CA THR A 244 -31.50 -50.81 -26.73
C THR A 244 -31.81 -51.92 -27.73
N LYS A 245 -30.85 -52.23 -28.62
CA LYS A 245 -31.01 -53.32 -29.59
C LYS A 245 -31.09 -54.70 -28.92
N ALA A 246 -30.26 -54.97 -27.91
CA ALA A 246 -30.31 -56.23 -27.17
C ALA A 246 -31.68 -56.47 -26.51
N ARG A 247 -32.35 -55.42 -26.04
CA ARG A 247 -33.73 -55.47 -25.54
C ARG A 247 -34.74 -55.79 -26.66
N GLU A 248 -34.61 -55.18 -27.84
CA GLU A 248 -35.46 -55.49 -29.00
C GLU A 248 -35.35 -56.97 -29.40
N ASP A 249 -34.13 -57.51 -29.46
CA ASP A 249 -33.88 -58.93 -29.71
C ASP A 249 -34.56 -59.84 -28.64
N LYS A 250 -34.60 -59.42 -27.37
CA LYS A 250 -35.33 -60.15 -26.32
C LYS A 250 -36.86 -60.06 -26.47
N ILE A 251 -37.41 -58.96 -26.98
CA ILE A 251 -38.84 -58.84 -27.27
C ILE A 251 -39.24 -59.80 -28.39
N VAL A 252 -38.44 -59.90 -29.46
CA VAL A 252 -38.65 -60.86 -30.55
C VAL A 252 -38.54 -62.31 -30.05
N ALA A 253 -37.54 -62.61 -29.22
CA ALA A 253 -37.39 -63.93 -28.61
C ALA A 253 -38.59 -64.30 -27.71
N LEU A 254 -39.09 -63.36 -26.90
CA LEU A 254 -40.28 -63.53 -26.07
C LEU A 254 -41.53 -63.82 -26.92
N SER A 255 -41.78 -63.01 -27.96
CA SER A 255 -42.91 -63.22 -28.88
C SER A 255 -42.87 -64.60 -29.54
N LYS A 256 -41.69 -65.07 -29.96
CA LYS A 256 -41.51 -66.42 -30.50
C LYS A 256 -41.80 -67.51 -29.45
N ALA A 257 -41.33 -67.35 -28.21
CA ALA A 257 -41.59 -68.30 -27.13
C ALA A 257 -43.09 -68.37 -26.78
N THR A 258 -43.79 -67.22 -26.74
CA THR A 258 -45.26 -67.18 -26.55
C THR A 258 -45.99 -67.92 -27.67
N LYS A 259 -45.58 -67.76 -28.94
CA LYS A 259 -46.19 -68.48 -30.06
C LYS A 259 -46.01 -70.00 -29.91
N VAL A 260 -44.80 -70.47 -29.66
CA VAL A 260 -44.51 -71.90 -29.45
C VAL A 260 -45.27 -72.47 -28.25
N GLN A 261 -45.45 -71.69 -27.18
CA GLN A 261 -46.24 -72.10 -26.02
C GLN A 261 -47.73 -72.22 -26.35
N SER A 262 -48.29 -71.31 -27.16
CA SER A 262 -49.68 -71.43 -27.64
C SER A 262 -49.88 -72.63 -28.57
N GLU A 263 -48.93 -72.89 -29.48
CA GLU A 263 -48.96 -74.04 -30.39
C GLU A 263 -48.86 -75.37 -29.64
N ALA A 264 -48.00 -75.46 -28.61
CA ALA A 264 -47.89 -76.64 -27.76
C ALA A 264 -49.15 -76.88 -26.92
N LYS A 265 -49.82 -75.81 -26.46
CA LYS A 265 -51.10 -75.90 -25.74
C LYS A 265 -52.23 -76.37 -26.67
N GLU A 266 -52.34 -75.78 -27.85
CA GLU A 266 -53.31 -76.18 -28.89
C GLU A 266 -53.11 -77.65 -29.32
N ALA A 267 -51.87 -78.12 -29.40
CA ALA A 267 -51.57 -79.52 -29.71
C ALA A 267 -52.02 -80.51 -28.62
N ILE A 268 -52.06 -80.10 -27.35
CA ILE A 268 -52.61 -80.90 -26.24
C ILE A 268 -54.14 -80.86 -26.22
N GLU A 269 -54.73 -79.71 -26.51
CA GLU A 269 -56.20 -79.55 -26.59
C GLU A 269 -56.79 -80.32 -27.79
N ASN A 270 -56.03 -80.46 -28.87
CA ASN A 270 -56.34 -81.30 -30.03
C ASN A 270 -55.69 -82.71 -29.98
N ALA A 271 -55.16 -83.14 -28.84
CA ALA A 271 -54.50 -84.44 -28.72
C ALA A 271 -55.49 -85.60 -28.96
N PHE A 272 -54.99 -86.68 -29.57
CA PHE A 272 -55.79 -87.89 -29.79
C PHE A 272 -56.27 -88.49 -28.45
N SER A 273 -57.53 -88.88 -28.39
CA SER A 273 -58.23 -89.13 -27.11
C SER A 273 -58.07 -90.54 -26.55
N TYR A 274 -57.38 -91.44 -27.25
CA TYR A 274 -57.23 -92.86 -26.92
C TYR A 274 -55.74 -93.23 -26.78
N PRO A 275 -55.38 -94.36 -26.15
CA PRO A 275 -53.99 -94.74 -25.97
C PRO A 275 -53.27 -94.86 -27.33
N THR A 276 -52.16 -94.16 -27.53
CA THR A 276 -51.42 -94.22 -28.81
C THR A 276 -50.55 -95.47 -28.94
N LYS A 277 -50.40 -96.25 -27.88
CA LYS A 277 -49.54 -97.43 -27.79
C LYS A 277 -50.13 -98.48 -26.86
N ILE A 278 -49.99 -99.78 -27.19
CA ILE A 278 -50.33 -100.90 -26.29
C ILE A 278 -49.23 -101.14 -25.23
N ILE A 279 -49.52 -101.97 -24.23
CA ILE A 279 -48.64 -102.22 -23.08
C ILE A 279 -47.47 -103.14 -23.45
N THR A 280 -46.34 -102.57 -23.84
CA THR A 280 -45.11 -103.31 -24.13
C THR A 280 -43.98 -102.97 -23.13
N PRO A 281 -43.88 -103.68 -21.99
CA PRO A 281 -42.77 -103.51 -21.06
C PRO A 281 -41.41 -103.86 -21.70
N PRO A 282 -40.29 -103.25 -21.25
CA PRO A 282 -38.97 -103.56 -21.79
C PRO A 282 -38.60 -105.05 -21.69
N GLU A 283 -38.99 -105.75 -20.62
CA GLU A 283 -38.78 -107.20 -20.50
C GLU A 283 -39.58 -108.01 -21.53
N TRP A 284 -40.77 -107.55 -21.91
CA TRP A 284 -41.61 -108.19 -22.91
C TRP A 284 -41.07 -107.97 -24.32
N ILE A 285 -40.70 -106.73 -24.66
CA ILE A 285 -40.04 -106.41 -25.93
C ILE A 285 -38.77 -107.25 -26.10
N GLN A 286 -37.96 -107.39 -25.05
CA GLN A 286 -36.74 -108.20 -25.11
C GLN A 286 -37.04 -109.69 -25.32
N ALA A 287 -37.99 -110.27 -24.59
CA ALA A 287 -38.36 -111.68 -24.73
C ALA A 287 -39.02 -111.98 -26.09
N PHE A 288 -39.88 -111.08 -26.60
CA PHE A 288 -40.51 -111.28 -27.91
C PHE A 288 -39.51 -111.11 -29.04
N LYS A 289 -38.58 -110.15 -28.92
CA LYS A 289 -37.47 -109.95 -29.87
C LYS A 289 -36.54 -111.17 -29.95
N GLU A 290 -36.28 -111.84 -28.83
CA GLU A 290 -35.56 -113.13 -28.80
C GLU A 290 -36.37 -114.22 -29.55
N TYR A 291 -37.64 -114.41 -29.21
CA TYR A 291 -38.52 -115.41 -29.84
C TYR A 291 -38.65 -115.23 -31.36
N ILE A 292 -38.88 -114.00 -31.87
CA ILE A 292 -38.98 -113.75 -33.32
C ILE A 292 -37.64 -113.93 -34.03
N THR A 293 -36.51 -113.59 -33.38
CA THR A 293 -35.16 -113.82 -33.91
C THR A 293 -34.89 -115.31 -34.06
N LEU A 294 -35.24 -116.11 -33.05
CA LEU A 294 -35.11 -117.56 -33.08
C LEU A 294 -36.04 -118.19 -34.12
N LYS A 295 -37.32 -117.81 -34.22
CA LYS A 295 -38.23 -118.23 -35.32
C LYS A 295 -37.62 -117.91 -36.70
N GLY A 296 -37.07 -116.71 -36.87
CA GLY A 296 -36.50 -116.21 -38.13
C GLY A 296 -35.18 -116.87 -38.56
N ALA A 297 -34.40 -117.45 -37.63
CA ALA A 297 -33.09 -118.03 -37.92
C ALA A 297 -33.13 -119.15 -38.98
N LYS A 298 -32.15 -119.20 -39.87
CA LYS A 298 -32.01 -120.21 -40.94
C LYS A 298 -30.61 -120.81 -40.89
N PHE A 299 -30.48 -122.08 -41.30
CA PHE A 299 -29.18 -122.73 -41.45
C PHE A 299 -28.40 -122.10 -42.61
N ASP A 300 -27.32 -121.37 -42.33
CA ASP A 300 -26.44 -120.84 -43.36
C ASP A 300 -25.56 -121.96 -43.94
N SER A 301 -26.10 -122.61 -44.97
CA SER A 301 -25.41 -123.61 -45.79
C SER A 301 -24.05 -123.11 -46.30
N SER A 302 -23.96 -121.85 -46.71
CA SER A 302 -22.78 -121.30 -47.39
C SER A 302 -21.66 -120.99 -46.40
N ALA A 303 -21.98 -120.39 -45.25
CA ALA A 303 -21.02 -120.25 -44.15
C ALA A 303 -20.60 -121.60 -43.58
N TRP A 304 -21.53 -122.55 -43.43
CA TRP A 304 -21.19 -123.91 -42.98
C TRP A 304 -20.22 -124.59 -43.95
N GLN A 305 -20.49 -124.58 -45.25
CA GLN A 305 -19.62 -125.18 -46.29
C GLN A 305 -18.25 -124.49 -46.36
N LYS A 306 -18.18 -123.17 -46.14
CA LYS A 306 -16.92 -122.43 -46.09
C LYS A 306 -16.08 -122.78 -44.86
N ALA A 307 -16.71 -122.98 -43.70
CA ALA A 307 -16.04 -123.42 -42.47
C ALA A 307 -15.73 -124.93 -42.47
N ASN A 308 -16.50 -125.71 -43.24
CA ASN A 308 -16.41 -127.16 -43.36
C ASN A 308 -16.22 -127.55 -44.83
N PRO A 309 -15.03 -127.37 -45.42
CA PRO A 309 -14.73 -127.91 -46.73
C PRO A 309 -14.73 -129.45 -46.74
N GLN A 310 -14.83 -130.01 -47.94
CA GLN A 310 -14.62 -131.43 -48.19
C GLN A 310 -13.15 -131.79 -47.94
N LYS A 311 -12.90 -132.90 -47.25
CA LYS A 311 -11.54 -133.33 -46.90
C LYS A 311 -10.90 -134.10 -48.07
N PRO A 312 -9.56 -134.08 -48.23
CA PRO A 312 -8.88 -134.93 -49.21
C PRO A 312 -9.24 -136.41 -49.01
N GLY A 313 -9.79 -137.05 -50.05
CA GLY A 313 -10.24 -138.45 -50.02
C GLY A 313 -11.66 -138.68 -49.46
N GLU A 314 -12.38 -137.64 -49.02
CA GLU A 314 -13.77 -137.75 -48.57
C GLU A 314 -14.73 -137.77 -49.77
N SER A 315 -15.63 -138.75 -49.84
CA SER A 315 -16.60 -138.84 -50.92
C SER A 315 -17.73 -137.81 -50.76
N GLU A 316 -18.32 -137.38 -51.87
CA GLU A 316 -19.43 -136.41 -51.87
C GLU A 316 -20.60 -136.87 -50.99
N LYS A 317 -20.88 -138.18 -50.95
CA LYS A 317 -21.89 -138.74 -50.04
C LYS A 317 -21.59 -138.42 -48.58
N VAL A 318 -20.37 -138.69 -48.10
CA VAL A 318 -19.97 -138.44 -46.71
C VAL A 318 -19.93 -136.94 -46.39
N TYR A 319 -19.55 -136.12 -47.38
CA TYR A 319 -19.59 -134.67 -47.26
C TYR A 319 -21.03 -134.12 -47.11
N SER A 320 -21.94 -134.59 -47.97
CA SER A 320 -23.36 -134.28 -47.90
C SER A 320 -24.05 -134.84 -46.64
N GLU A 321 -23.66 -136.02 -46.15
CA GLU A 321 -24.15 -136.57 -44.87
C GLU A 321 -23.74 -135.70 -43.67
N ARG A 322 -22.48 -135.22 -43.62
CA ARG A 322 -22.04 -134.22 -42.61
C ARG A 322 -22.87 -132.95 -42.66
N LYS A 323 -23.19 -132.46 -43.87
CA LYS A 323 -24.01 -131.25 -44.08
C LYS A 323 -25.45 -131.46 -43.61
N SER A 324 -26.05 -132.62 -43.90
CA SER A 324 -27.39 -132.97 -43.43
C SER A 324 -27.45 -133.11 -41.91
N ALA A 325 -26.45 -133.76 -41.30
CA ALA A 325 -26.36 -133.88 -39.84
C ALA A 325 -26.24 -132.50 -39.15
N ALA A 326 -25.45 -131.57 -39.71
CA ALA A 326 -25.34 -130.21 -39.20
C ALA A 326 -26.64 -129.39 -39.40
N PHE A 327 -27.35 -129.60 -40.50
CA PHE A 327 -28.68 -129.02 -40.74
C PHE A 327 -29.70 -129.51 -39.70
N HIS A 328 -29.78 -130.83 -39.47
CA HIS A 328 -30.67 -131.39 -38.44
C HIS A 328 -30.32 -130.86 -37.05
N ALA A 329 -29.05 -130.98 -36.61
CA ALA A 329 -28.62 -130.49 -35.29
C ALA A 329 -28.86 -128.98 -35.09
N PHE A 330 -28.78 -128.16 -36.15
CA PHE A 330 -29.19 -126.76 -36.10
C PHE A 330 -30.70 -126.61 -35.88
N TYR A 331 -31.54 -127.34 -36.62
CA TYR A 331 -32.99 -127.23 -36.48
C TYR A 331 -33.51 -127.83 -35.17
N ASP A 332 -32.97 -128.96 -34.71
CA ASP A 332 -33.30 -129.58 -33.43
C ASP A 332 -33.01 -128.61 -32.27
N LYS A 333 -31.82 -127.98 -32.27
CA LYS A 333 -31.49 -126.93 -31.30
C LYS A 333 -32.39 -125.70 -31.47
N LYS A 334 -32.63 -125.25 -32.70
CA LYS A 334 -33.48 -124.09 -33.00
C LYS A 334 -34.88 -124.27 -32.42
N TYR A 335 -35.49 -125.45 -32.58
CA TYR A 335 -36.83 -125.71 -32.03
C TYR A 335 -36.81 -125.76 -30.49
N ALA A 336 -35.80 -126.38 -29.87
CA ALA A 336 -35.65 -126.35 -28.41
C ALA A 336 -35.44 -124.91 -27.86
N ASP A 337 -34.63 -124.09 -28.53
CA ASP A 337 -34.43 -122.67 -28.19
C ASP A 337 -35.73 -121.87 -28.36
N ILE A 338 -36.51 -122.13 -29.43
CA ILE A 338 -37.81 -121.46 -29.69
C ILE A 338 -38.82 -121.79 -28.60
N GLU A 339 -38.95 -123.05 -28.19
CA GLU A 339 -39.88 -123.45 -27.13
C GLU A 339 -39.48 -122.83 -25.79
N ALA A 340 -38.18 -122.80 -25.47
CA ALA A 340 -37.68 -122.11 -24.27
C ALA A 340 -37.99 -120.61 -24.29
N ALA A 341 -37.78 -119.93 -25.43
CA ALA A 341 -38.10 -118.51 -25.60
C ALA A 341 -39.61 -118.25 -25.57
N LEU A 342 -40.44 -119.14 -26.13
CA LEU A 342 -41.91 -119.08 -26.09
C LEU A 342 -42.42 -119.15 -24.65
N GLN A 343 -41.96 -120.13 -23.87
CA GLN A 343 -42.36 -120.29 -22.47
C GLN A 343 -41.87 -119.12 -21.60
N ASN A 344 -40.68 -118.57 -21.87
CA ASN A 344 -40.19 -117.35 -21.22
C ASN A 344 -41.09 -116.15 -21.56
N LEU A 345 -41.43 -115.96 -22.83
CA LEU A 345 -42.30 -114.88 -23.29
C LEU A 345 -43.71 -114.99 -22.69
N ILE A 346 -44.36 -116.17 -22.74
CA ILE A 346 -45.66 -116.42 -22.07
C ILE A 346 -45.59 -116.07 -20.58
N LYS A 347 -44.50 -116.40 -19.88
CA LYS A 347 -44.33 -116.06 -18.46
C LYS A 347 -44.19 -114.54 -18.21
N VAL A 348 -43.48 -113.82 -19.08
CA VAL A 348 -43.34 -112.35 -18.99
C VAL A 348 -44.65 -111.65 -19.35
N ASP A 349 -45.36 -112.15 -20.34
CA ASP A 349 -46.67 -111.66 -20.79
C ASP A 349 -47.74 -111.89 -19.71
N ALA A 350 -47.80 -113.10 -19.15
CA ALA A 350 -48.70 -113.42 -18.03
C ALA A 350 -48.42 -112.55 -16.78
N LYS A 351 -47.15 -112.25 -16.47
CA LYS A 351 -46.79 -111.29 -15.41
C LYS A 351 -47.32 -109.88 -15.73
N THR A 352 -47.24 -109.46 -16.99
CA THR A 352 -47.72 -108.14 -17.44
C THR A 352 -49.24 -108.06 -17.32
N PHE A 353 -49.98 -108.97 -17.96
CA PHE A 353 -51.45 -108.93 -18.04
C PHE A 353 -52.19 -109.53 -16.84
N SER A 354 -51.47 -109.98 -15.80
CA SER A 354 -52.02 -110.15 -14.45
C SER A 354 -51.81 -108.92 -13.56
N SER A 355 -51.07 -107.90 -14.03
CA SER A 355 -50.85 -106.62 -13.32
C SER A 355 -51.52 -105.41 -13.99
N TYR A 356 -52.07 -105.59 -15.19
CA TYR A 356 -52.81 -104.57 -15.93
C TYR A 356 -54.08 -105.19 -16.53
N ASP A 357 -55.26 -104.71 -16.14
CA ASP A 357 -56.46 -104.95 -16.94
C ASP A 357 -56.49 -103.93 -18.09
N ASN A 358 -56.60 -104.44 -19.33
CA ASN A 358 -56.84 -103.60 -20.50
C ASN A 358 -58.11 -102.75 -20.33
N LYS A 359 -59.11 -103.23 -19.57
CA LYS A 359 -60.36 -102.52 -19.29
C LYS A 359 -60.15 -101.30 -18.38
N GLU A 360 -59.46 -101.46 -17.25
CA GLU A 360 -59.11 -100.33 -16.36
C GLU A 360 -58.33 -99.25 -17.10
N ILE A 361 -57.46 -99.65 -18.03
CA ILE A 361 -56.69 -98.70 -18.85
C ILE A 361 -57.60 -97.91 -19.79
N ILE A 362 -58.43 -98.55 -20.62
CA ILE A 362 -59.34 -97.82 -21.54
C ILE A 362 -60.38 -96.97 -20.81
N GLU A 363 -60.83 -97.37 -19.62
CA GLU A 363 -61.79 -96.59 -18.82
C GLU A 363 -61.23 -95.23 -18.36
N THR A 364 -59.90 -95.05 -18.33
CA THR A 364 -59.29 -93.73 -18.08
C THR A 364 -59.29 -92.79 -19.29
N TYR A 365 -59.50 -93.31 -20.51
CA TYR A 365 -59.52 -92.53 -21.75
C TYR A 365 -60.98 -92.25 -22.15
N THR A 366 -61.51 -91.10 -21.73
CA THR A 366 -62.89 -90.71 -22.05
C THR A 366 -62.94 -89.48 -22.95
N ASN A 367 -63.87 -89.49 -23.91
CA ASN A 367 -64.16 -88.35 -24.78
C ASN A 367 -65.68 -88.18 -24.89
N SER A 368 -66.21 -87.15 -24.23
CA SER A 368 -67.66 -86.90 -24.16
C SER A 368 -68.32 -86.60 -25.50
N LYS A 369 -67.57 -86.08 -26.48
CA LYS A 369 -68.07 -85.87 -27.86
C LYS A 369 -68.19 -87.21 -28.57
N ASP A 370 -67.13 -88.01 -28.57
CA ASP A 370 -67.12 -89.28 -29.32
C ASP A 370 -68.01 -90.34 -28.63
N ASN A 371 -68.15 -90.31 -27.30
CA ASN A 371 -69.13 -91.09 -26.57
C ASN A 371 -70.59 -90.70 -26.88
N SER A 372 -70.85 -89.52 -27.46
CA SER A 372 -72.18 -89.10 -27.92
C SER A 372 -72.50 -89.50 -29.38
N ILE A 373 -71.51 -90.02 -30.11
CA ILE A 373 -71.65 -90.49 -31.49
C ILE A 373 -71.84 -92.01 -31.44
N VAL A 374 -72.90 -92.52 -32.07
CA VAL A 374 -73.28 -93.95 -32.03
C VAL A 374 -73.39 -94.50 -33.45
N TYR A 375 -72.86 -95.70 -33.68
CA TYR A 375 -72.96 -96.45 -34.93
C TYR A 375 -73.67 -97.78 -34.71
N ASP A 376 -74.32 -98.28 -35.76
CA ASP A 376 -74.64 -99.70 -35.90
C ASP A 376 -73.35 -100.44 -36.28
N VAL A 377 -72.95 -101.43 -35.49
CA VAL A 377 -71.72 -102.24 -35.70
C VAL A 377 -71.71 -102.86 -37.10
N ASN A 378 -72.87 -103.30 -37.58
CA ASN A 378 -73.01 -103.99 -38.86
C ASN A 378 -73.06 -103.03 -40.07
N ASN A 379 -73.03 -101.72 -39.83
CA ASN A 379 -73.16 -100.68 -40.85
C ASN A 379 -72.26 -99.45 -40.57
N ILE A 380 -71.05 -99.68 -40.04
CA ILE A 380 -70.09 -98.59 -39.76
C ILE A 380 -69.63 -97.92 -41.08
N PRO A 381 -69.70 -96.58 -41.20
CA PRO A 381 -69.28 -95.83 -42.38
C PRO A 381 -67.81 -96.09 -42.81
N THR A 382 -67.53 -96.02 -44.12
CA THR A 382 -66.20 -96.36 -44.68
C THR A 382 -65.09 -95.42 -44.24
N ASP A 383 -65.39 -94.14 -44.03
CA ASP A 383 -64.47 -93.16 -43.45
C ASP A 383 -64.13 -93.50 -41.99
N VAL A 384 -65.13 -93.85 -41.18
CA VAL A 384 -64.92 -94.33 -39.80
C VAL A 384 -64.12 -95.64 -39.77
N LEU A 385 -64.39 -96.58 -40.69
CA LEU A 385 -63.58 -97.80 -40.83
C LEU A 385 -62.12 -97.51 -41.27
N ILE A 386 -61.89 -96.47 -42.09
CA ILE A 386 -60.53 -96.01 -42.42
C ILE A 386 -59.84 -95.44 -41.17
N GLU A 387 -60.51 -94.63 -40.36
CA GLU A 387 -59.94 -94.05 -39.14
C GLU A 387 -59.54 -95.11 -38.10
N VAL A 388 -60.41 -96.09 -37.83
CA VAL A 388 -60.07 -97.18 -36.89
C VAL A 388 -59.01 -98.13 -37.47
N SER A 389 -59.00 -98.36 -38.79
CA SER A 389 -57.91 -99.09 -39.44
C SER A 389 -56.57 -98.34 -39.33
N GLN A 390 -56.59 -97.00 -39.40
CA GLN A 390 -55.39 -96.16 -39.20
C GLN A 390 -54.92 -96.20 -37.75
N TYR A 391 -55.84 -96.24 -36.79
CA TYR A 391 -55.51 -96.40 -35.37
C TYR A 391 -54.93 -97.79 -35.08
N PHE A 392 -55.54 -98.86 -35.58
CA PHE A 392 -54.99 -100.21 -35.48
C PHE A 392 -53.59 -100.31 -36.12
N ALA A 393 -53.42 -99.75 -37.33
CA ALA A 393 -52.12 -99.70 -38.00
C ALA A 393 -51.08 -98.90 -37.20
N HIS A 394 -51.47 -97.81 -36.54
CA HIS A 394 -50.60 -97.04 -35.66
C HIS A 394 -50.13 -97.89 -34.46
N LEU A 395 -51.05 -98.53 -33.73
CA LEU A 395 -50.71 -99.40 -32.59
C LEU A 395 -49.73 -100.53 -32.98
N VAL A 396 -49.97 -101.21 -34.11
CA VAL A 396 -49.06 -102.24 -34.64
C VAL A 396 -47.69 -101.66 -35.01
N ASN A 397 -47.65 -100.42 -35.53
CA ASN A 397 -46.41 -99.78 -35.95
C ASN A 397 -45.53 -99.32 -34.78
N GLU A 398 -46.09 -98.94 -33.64
CA GLU A 398 -45.30 -98.62 -32.45
C GLU A 398 -44.63 -99.88 -31.87
N VAL A 399 -45.35 -101.01 -31.81
CA VAL A 399 -44.76 -102.31 -31.41
C VAL A 399 -43.65 -102.74 -32.38
N ARG A 400 -43.86 -102.57 -33.69
CA ARG A 400 -42.83 -102.80 -34.72
C ARG A 400 -41.59 -101.95 -34.47
N ALA A 401 -41.75 -100.65 -34.20
CA ALA A 401 -40.64 -99.74 -33.98
C ALA A 401 -39.76 -100.16 -32.79
N GLU A 402 -40.36 -100.57 -31.67
CA GLU A 402 -39.63 -101.05 -30.49
C GLU A 402 -38.90 -102.39 -30.72
N LEU A 403 -39.52 -103.30 -31.47
CA LEU A 403 -38.86 -104.53 -31.93
C LEU A 403 -37.73 -104.24 -32.94
N GLY A 404 -37.68 -103.05 -33.55
CA GLY A 404 -36.68 -102.62 -34.52
C GLY A 404 -37.07 -102.89 -35.99
N ILE A 405 -38.35 -103.14 -36.25
CA ILE A 405 -38.91 -103.30 -37.60
C ILE A 405 -39.23 -101.91 -38.14
N THR A 406 -38.48 -101.47 -39.15
CA THR A 406 -38.61 -100.14 -39.77
C THR A 406 -39.70 -100.04 -40.83
N GLU A 407 -40.14 -101.17 -41.38
CA GLU A 407 -41.25 -101.23 -42.35
C GLU A 407 -42.59 -101.10 -41.63
N LYS A 408 -43.38 -100.09 -42.00
CA LYS A 408 -44.70 -99.85 -41.42
C LYS A 408 -45.80 -100.63 -42.15
N ILE A 409 -46.79 -101.12 -41.39
CA ILE A 409 -48.05 -101.58 -41.94
C ILE A 409 -48.90 -100.37 -42.32
N GLN A 410 -49.51 -100.38 -43.50
CA GLN A 410 -50.34 -99.27 -44.01
C GLN A 410 -51.78 -99.68 -44.25
N VAL A 411 -52.72 -98.75 -44.20
CA VAL A 411 -54.13 -99.05 -44.46
C VAL A 411 -54.38 -99.17 -45.97
N HIS A 412 -55.07 -100.22 -46.41
CA HIS A 412 -55.53 -100.38 -47.80
C HIS A 412 -57.05 -100.52 -47.86
N LYS A 413 -57.70 -99.82 -48.80
CA LYS A 413 -59.16 -99.80 -48.90
C LYS A 413 -59.74 -101.17 -49.25
N ASP A 414 -59.10 -101.94 -50.11
CA ASP A 414 -59.57 -103.28 -50.50
C ASP A 414 -59.51 -104.27 -49.33
N ALA A 415 -58.62 -104.05 -48.36
CA ALA A 415 -58.55 -104.82 -47.13
C ALA A 415 -59.71 -104.47 -46.17
N ILE A 416 -60.14 -103.20 -46.11
CA ILE A 416 -61.35 -102.78 -45.38
C ILE A 416 -62.60 -103.38 -46.04
N GLU A 417 -62.71 -103.31 -47.37
CA GLU A 417 -63.85 -103.94 -48.08
C GLU A 417 -63.85 -105.46 -47.97
N PHE A 418 -62.67 -106.10 -47.88
CA PHE A 418 -62.55 -107.54 -47.58
C PHE A 418 -63.02 -107.82 -46.15
N ALA A 419 -62.57 -107.06 -45.16
CA ALA A 419 -63.02 -107.19 -43.77
C ALA A 419 -64.54 -107.02 -43.65
N ARG A 420 -65.12 -106.02 -44.34
CA ARG A 420 -66.58 -105.80 -44.41
C ARG A 420 -67.31 -106.96 -45.08
N GLU A 421 -66.78 -107.54 -46.16
CA GLU A 421 -67.36 -108.73 -46.79
C GLU A 421 -67.32 -109.96 -45.88
N VAL A 422 -66.26 -110.13 -45.06
CA VAL A 422 -66.18 -111.21 -44.08
C VAL A 422 -67.17 -110.99 -42.95
N ALA A 423 -67.20 -109.78 -42.35
CA ALA A 423 -68.17 -109.38 -41.35
C ALA A 423 -69.61 -109.63 -41.82
N LYS A 424 -69.96 -109.15 -43.03
CA LYS A 424 -71.26 -109.44 -43.66
C LYS A 424 -71.49 -110.95 -43.84
N SER A 425 -70.47 -111.71 -44.24
CA SER A 425 -70.62 -113.15 -44.42
C SER A 425 -70.84 -113.90 -43.09
N VAL A 426 -70.32 -113.41 -41.96
CA VAL A 426 -70.62 -113.95 -40.61
C VAL A 426 -72.10 -113.71 -40.26
N ILE A 427 -72.59 -112.49 -40.50
CA ILE A 427 -74.00 -112.09 -40.26
C ILE A 427 -74.95 -112.90 -41.16
N ASP A 428 -74.73 -112.91 -42.47
CA ASP A 428 -75.57 -113.60 -43.47
C ASP A 428 -75.66 -115.12 -43.27
N ASN A 429 -74.79 -115.70 -42.43
CA ASN A 429 -74.73 -117.13 -42.13
C ASN A 429 -74.97 -117.44 -40.64
N ASN A 430 -75.39 -116.46 -39.83
CA ASN A 430 -75.68 -116.59 -38.38
C ASN A 430 -74.54 -117.21 -37.55
N ILE A 431 -73.28 -116.87 -37.86
CA ILE A 431 -72.11 -117.51 -37.24
C ILE A 431 -71.79 -116.85 -35.90
N THR A 432 -72.36 -117.36 -34.80
CA THR A 432 -72.10 -116.82 -33.45
C THR A 432 -70.80 -117.33 -32.81
N GLU A 433 -70.25 -118.48 -33.24
CA GLU A 433 -68.99 -119.00 -32.70
C GLU A 433 -67.81 -118.01 -32.85
N VAL A 434 -67.07 -117.71 -31.78
CA VAL A 434 -65.97 -116.71 -31.75
C VAL A 434 -64.71 -117.07 -32.56
N LYS A 435 -64.72 -118.19 -33.28
CA LYS A 435 -63.62 -118.67 -34.15
C LYS A 435 -63.71 -118.09 -35.57
N HIS A 436 -62.61 -118.16 -36.33
CA HIS A 436 -62.58 -117.79 -37.75
C HIS A 436 -63.69 -118.46 -38.56
N PHE A 437 -64.44 -117.65 -39.33
CA PHE A 437 -65.41 -118.17 -40.30
C PHE A 437 -64.75 -118.38 -41.67
N GLY A 438 -63.92 -119.41 -41.75
CA GLY A 438 -63.06 -119.70 -42.91
C GLY A 438 -63.82 -119.85 -44.24
N ARG A 439 -65.10 -120.27 -44.26
CA ARG A 439 -65.91 -120.30 -45.49
C ARG A 439 -66.05 -118.88 -46.08
N GLY A 440 -66.57 -117.94 -45.28
CA GLY A 440 -66.76 -116.55 -45.71
C GLY A 440 -65.46 -115.86 -46.11
N ILE A 441 -64.36 -116.10 -45.36
CA ILE A 441 -63.03 -115.56 -45.67
C ILE A 441 -62.53 -116.10 -47.02
N ASN A 442 -62.64 -117.41 -47.26
CA ASN A 442 -62.24 -118.01 -48.54
C ASN A 442 -63.09 -117.53 -49.71
N ASP A 443 -64.39 -117.33 -49.52
CA ASP A 443 -65.28 -116.87 -50.59
C ASP A 443 -65.03 -115.39 -50.95
N ALA A 444 -64.78 -114.52 -49.96
CA ALA A 444 -64.38 -113.13 -50.18
C ALA A 444 -62.95 -112.98 -50.74
N ALA A 445 -62.01 -113.87 -50.37
CA ALA A 445 -60.69 -113.97 -50.99
C ALA A 445 -60.78 -114.40 -52.46
N ARG A 446 -61.65 -115.38 -52.78
CA ARG A 446 -61.83 -115.88 -54.15
C ARG A 446 -62.44 -114.84 -55.07
N ARG A 447 -63.36 -113.99 -54.59
CA ARG A 447 -63.87 -112.82 -55.33
C ARG A 447 -62.76 -111.82 -55.73
N ARG A 448 -61.63 -111.79 -55.01
CA ARG A 448 -60.46 -110.94 -55.29
C ARG A 448 -59.36 -111.64 -56.10
N GLY A 449 -59.55 -112.93 -56.43
CA GLY A 449 -58.53 -113.76 -57.09
C GLY A 449 -57.33 -114.06 -56.20
N LEU A 450 -57.52 -114.10 -54.88
CA LEU A 450 -56.48 -114.42 -53.89
C LEU A 450 -56.49 -115.93 -53.56
N ALA A 451 -55.40 -116.45 -53.01
CA ALA A 451 -55.28 -117.86 -52.65
C ALA A 451 -56.30 -118.30 -51.57
N THR A 452 -56.87 -119.49 -51.69
CA THR A 452 -57.86 -120.03 -50.73
C THR A 452 -57.36 -121.31 -50.06
N SER A 453 -57.51 -121.39 -48.74
CA SER A 453 -57.19 -122.58 -47.94
C SER A 453 -58.18 -123.74 -48.18
N ALA A 454 -59.39 -123.43 -48.69
CA ALA A 454 -60.43 -124.41 -48.97
C ALA A 454 -61.12 -124.20 -50.33
N LYS A 455 -61.74 -125.27 -50.84
CA LYS A 455 -62.58 -125.25 -52.05
C LYS A 455 -63.88 -124.45 -51.81
N PRO A 456 -64.56 -123.96 -52.86
CA PRO A 456 -65.82 -123.23 -52.72
C PRO A 456 -66.87 -124.01 -51.91
N GLY A 457 -67.59 -123.32 -51.02
CA GLY A 457 -68.68 -123.91 -50.23
C GLY A 457 -68.25 -124.90 -49.13
N VAL A 458 -66.95 -124.96 -48.78
CA VAL A 458 -66.45 -125.84 -47.71
C VAL A 458 -66.34 -125.10 -46.39
N ASP A 459 -66.99 -125.64 -45.36
CA ASP A 459 -66.89 -125.20 -43.97
C ASP A 459 -65.50 -125.51 -43.39
N THR A 460 -64.85 -124.48 -42.85
CA THR A 460 -63.50 -124.58 -42.28
C THR A 460 -63.22 -123.41 -41.35
N THR A 461 -62.26 -123.58 -40.45
CA THR A 461 -61.63 -122.49 -39.66
C THR A 461 -60.29 -122.07 -40.24
N TYR A 462 -59.69 -122.86 -41.13
CA TYR A 462 -58.39 -122.54 -41.76
C TYR A 462 -58.54 -121.39 -42.75
N GLN A 463 -57.66 -120.38 -42.64
CA GLN A 463 -57.71 -119.14 -43.42
C GLN A 463 -56.30 -118.51 -43.51
N TYR A 464 -56.12 -117.43 -44.30
CA TYR A 464 -54.81 -116.83 -44.61
C TYR A 464 -54.70 -115.30 -44.40
N TYR A 465 -55.77 -114.61 -44.02
CA TYR A 465 -55.90 -113.15 -44.12
C TYR A 465 -56.31 -112.45 -42.83
N GLU A 466 -57.05 -113.13 -41.97
CA GLU A 466 -57.73 -112.55 -40.82
C GLU A 466 -56.94 -112.77 -39.53
N ASN A 467 -56.82 -111.72 -38.73
CA ASN A 467 -56.62 -111.81 -37.30
C ASN A 467 -57.99 -111.52 -36.67
N ALA A 468 -58.51 -112.44 -35.86
CA ALA A 468 -59.89 -112.38 -35.37
C ALA A 468 -59.93 -112.40 -33.85
N TRP A 469 -60.63 -111.44 -33.28
CA TRP A 469 -61.08 -111.50 -31.89
C TRP A 469 -62.61 -111.53 -31.87
N GLY A 470 -63.18 -112.22 -30.89
CA GLY A 470 -64.61 -112.32 -30.74
C GLY A 470 -64.98 -112.60 -29.29
N GLU A 471 -66.00 -111.91 -28.79
CA GLU A 471 -66.43 -112.00 -27.41
C GLU A 471 -67.95 -111.80 -27.25
N GLU A 472 -68.48 -112.33 -26.16
CA GLU A 472 -69.86 -112.08 -25.76
C GLU A 472 -69.97 -110.70 -25.09
N VAL A 473 -70.97 -109.93 -25.51
CA VAL A 473 -71.26 -108.57 -25.05
C VAL A 473 -72.74 -108.45 -24.69
N ASP A 474 -73.10 -107.39 -23.98
CA ASP A 474 -74.50 -107.03 -23.72
C ASP A 474 -75.29 -106.90 -25.03
N LYS A 475 -76.61 -107.11 -24.97
CA LYS A 475 -77.47 -107.14 -26.16
C LYS A 475 -77.70 -105.76 -26.79
N SER A 476 -76.71 -105.27 -27.53
CA SER A 476 -76.76 -104.04 -28.33
C SER A 476 -76.02 -104.21 -29.67
N PRO A 477 -76.68 -104.01 -30.83
CA PRO A 477 -75.98 -103.83 -32.12
C PRO A 477 -75.39 -102.43 -32.28
N GLN A 478 -75.55 -101.55 -31.29
CA GLN A 478 -75.03 -100.19 -31.27
C GLN A 478 -73.73 -100.10 -30.46
N ILE A 479 -72.76 -99.36 -30.99
CA ILE A 479 -71.47 -99.05 -30.34
C ILE A 479 -71.24 -97.53 -30.39
N THR A 480 -70.74 -96.92 -29.31
CA THR A 480 -70.31 -95.51 -29.38
C THR A 480 -69.00 -95.39 -30.15
N ARG A 481 -68.66 -94.19 -30.65
CA ARG A 481 -67.35 -93.96 -31.26
C ARG A 481 -66.22 -94.15 -30.25
N GLN A 482 -66.44 -93.80 -28.97
CA GLN A 482 -65.48 -94.09 -27.90
C GLN A 482 -65.22 -95.60 -27.77
N ASP A 483 -66.28 -96.38 -27.63
CA ASP A 483 -66.17 -97.83 -27.38
C ASP A 483 -65.65 -98.58 -28.61
N LEU A 484 -65.91 -98.06 -29.82
CA LEU A 484 -65.33 -98.55 -31.06
C LEU A 484 -63.80 -98.38 -31.09
N PHE A 485 -63.27 -97.21 -30.70
CA PHE A 485 -61.81 -97.05 -30.59
C PHE A 485 -61.23 -97.89 -29.44
N HIS A 486 -61.96 -98.06 -28.34
CA HIS A 486 -61.55 -98.95 -27.25
C HIS A 486 -61.49 -100.42 -27.64
N GLN A 487 -62.47 -100.93 -28.42
CA GLN A 487 -62.45 -102.30 -28.93
C GLN A 487 -61.25 -102.51 -29.87
N ILE A 488 -60.93 -101.53 -30.71
CA ILE A 488 -59.79 -101.59 -31.64
C ILE A 488 -58.45 -101.61 -30.89
N TYR A 489 -58.30 -100.81 -29.82
CA TYR A 489 -57.16 -100.90 -28.90
C TYR A 489 -57.05 -102.28 -28.25
N ARG A 490 -58.19 -102.80 -27.75
CA ARG A 490 -58.28 -104.08 -27.05
C ARG A 490 -57.96 -105.26 -27.95
N ALA A 491 -58.45 -105.27 -29.19
CA ALA A 491 -58.12 -106.27 -30.21
C ALA A 491 -56.62 -106.23 -30.54
N ALA A 492 -56.04 -105.05 -30.79
CA ALA A 492 -54.60 -104.90 -31.02
C ALA A 492 -53.77 -105.42 -29.84
N SER A 493 -54.15 -105.08 -28.61
CA SER A 493 -53.53 -105.57 -27.37
C SER A 493 -53.62 -107.10 -27.28
N ILE A 494 -54.81 -107.69 -27.43
CA ILE A 494 -55.01 -109.14 -27.34
C ILE A 494 -54.22 -109.90 -28.43
N PHE A 495 -54.11 -109.37 -29.65
CA PHE A 495 -53.31 -110.02 -30.72
C PHE A 495 -51.81 -110.07 -30.43
N PHE A 496 -51.26 -109.14 -29.64
CA PHE A 496 -49.88 -109.21 -29.17
C PHE A 496 -49.72 -110.00 -27.86
N HIS A 497 -50.77 -110.07 -27.04
CA HIS A 497 -50.75 -110.59 -25.67
C HIS A 497 -51.65 -111.83 -25.48
N GLU A 498 -51.73 -112.67 -26.51
CA GLU A 498 -52.56 -113.89 -26.53
C GLU A 498 -51.92 -115.10 -25.83
N GLY A 499 -50.59 -115.16 -25.75
CA GLY A 499 -49.82 -116.34 -25.34
C GLY A 499 -50.24 -116.98 -24.00
N PRO A 500 -50.54 -116.22 -22.93
CA PRO A 500 -51.05 -116.76 -21.67
C PRO A 500 -52.40 -117.49 -21.77
N LYS A 501 -53.14 -117.31 -22.87
CA LYS A 501 -54.42 -117.99 -23.14
C LYS A 501 -54.32 -119.05 -24.24
N THR A 502 -53.51 -118.82 -25.27
CA THR A 502 -53.44 -119.67 -26.48
C THR A 502 -52.17 -120.52 -26.57
N ASN A 503 -51.16 -120.25 -25.75
CA ASN A 503 -49.79 -120.78 -25.84
C ASN A 503 -49.06 -120.45 -27.16
N HIS A 504 -49.53 -119.47 -27.94
CA HIS A 504 -48.87 -119.01 -29.16
C HIS A 504 -48.95 -117.49 -29.34
N TYR A 505 -48.26 -116.98 -30.36
CA TYR A 505 -48.27 -115.56 -30.77
C TYR A 505 -48.45 -115.45 -32.30
N GLU A 506 -49.21 -116.35 -32.93
CA GLU A 506 -49.36 -116.37 -34.38
C GLU A 506 -50.13 -115.14 -34.91
N HIS A 507 -51.02 -114.54 -34.11
CA HIS A 507 -51.63 -113.23 -34.42
C HIS A 507 -50.56 -112.14 -34.50
N ALA A 508 -49.74 -111.99 -33.45
CA ALA A 508 -48.61 -111.06 -33.44
C ALA A 508 -47.63 -111.32 -34.61
N LEU A 509 -47.26 -112.58 -34.85
CA LEU A 509 -46.34 -112.98 -35.94
C LEU A 509 -46.92 -112.71 -37.34
N SER A 510 -48.24 -112.71 -37.50
CA SER A 510 -48.94 -112.26 -38.71
C SER A 510 -48.88 -110.74 -38.86
N LEU A 511 -49.22 -110.01 -37.78
CA LEU A 511 -49.22 -108.55 -37.74
C LEU A 511 -47.82 -107.93 -37.89
N LEU A 512 -46.74 -108.60 -37.48
CA LEU A 512 -45.36 -108.14 -37.69
C LEU A 512 -44.87 -108.31 -39.14
N LYS A 513 -45.45 -109.23 -39.93
CA LYS A 513 -45.10 -109.45 -41.35
C LYS A 513 -45.97 -108.65 -42.31
N SER A 514 -47.19 -108.32 -41.88
CA SER A 514 -48.23 -107.85 -42.79
C SER A 514 -47.90 -106.52 -43.49
N LYS A 515 -48.14 -106.41 -44.79
CA LYS A 515 -47.81 -105.20 -45.56
C LYS A 515 -48.91 -104.14 -45.47
N ASN A 516 -50.16 -104.58 -45.56
CA ASN A 516 -51.34 -103.73 -45.36
C ASN A 516 -52.29 -104.30 -44.31
N VAL A 517 -53.25 -103.47 -43.89
CA VAL A 517 -54.36 -103.86 -43.02
C VAL A 517 -55.65 -103.12 -43.40
N GLY A 518 -56.80 -103.72 -43.08
CA GLY A 518 -58.10 -103.07 -43.01
C GLY A 518 -58.97 -103.77 -41.97
N VAL A 519 -59.81 -103.00 -41.27
CA VAL A 519 -60.62 -103.50 -40.15
C VAL A 519 -62.11 -103.25 -40.41
N ALA A 520 -62.93 -104.23 -40.04
CA ALA A 520 -64.38 -104.12 -39.90
C ALA A 520 -64.82 -104.92 -38.67
N LEU A 521 -66.06 -104.74 -38.22
CA LEU A 521 -66.64 -105.48 -37.11
C LEU A 521 -67.94 -106.17 -37.55
N SER A 522 -68.34 -107.23 -36.84
CA SER A 522 -69.69 -107.79 -36.92
C SER A 522 -70.31 -108.00 -35.54
N TYR A 523 -71.63 -107.87 -35.47
CA TYR A 523 -72.45 -108.14 -34.29
C TYR A 523 -73.60 -109.08 -34.63
N LEU A 524 -73.81 -110.10 -33.78
CA LEU A 524 -74.95 -111.00 -33.87
C LEU A 524 -75.62 -111.19 -32.50
N ASP A 525 -76.94 -111.18 -32.46
CA ASP A 525 -77.74 -111.70 -31.34
C ASP A 525 -77.36 -113.18 -31.09
N ASN A 526 -77.00 -113.54 -29.86
CA ASN A 526 -76.70 -114.93 -29.47
C ASN A 526 -77.64 -115.47 -28.38
N GLY A 527 -78.61 -114.66 -27.93
CA GLY A 527 -79.60 -115.08 -26.95
C GLY A 527 -80.58 -113.97 -26.55
N GLU A 528 -81.17 -114.14 -25.38
CA GLU A 528 -82.13 -113.19 -24.79
C GLU A 528 -81.43 -111.94 -24.23
N TYR A 529 -80.24 -112.10 -23.63
CA TYR A 529 -79.52 -111.04 -22.91
C TYR A 529 -78.14 -110.67 -23.48
N SER A 530 -77.58 -111.46 -24.40
CA SER A 530 -76.24 -111.24 -24.98
C SER A 530 -76.22 -111.33 -26.50
N GLY A 531 -75.20 -110.68 -27.08
CA GLY A 531 -74.76 -110.87 -28.46
C GLY A 531 -73.27 -111.21 -28.53
N VAL A 532 -72.77 -111.45 -29.74
CA VAL A 532 -71.36 -111.67 -30.01
C VAL A 532 -70.84 -110.55 -30.90
N LEU A 533 -69.84 -109.82 -30.41
CA LEU A 533 -69.07 -108.83 -31.16
C LEU A 533 -67.80 -109.49 -31.71
N LYS A 534 -67.41 -109.16 -32.94
CA LYS A 534 -66.19 -109.67 -33.58
C LYS A 534 -65.42 -108.59 -34.32
N ASP A 535 -64.11 -108.63 -34.17
CA ASP A 535 -63.14 -107.80 -34.87
C ASP A 535 -62.54 -108.57 -36.05
N HIS A 536 -62.71 -108.05 -37.26
CA HIS A 536 -62.20 -108.64 -38.51
C HIS A 536 -61.02 -107.81 -39.02
N VAL A 537 -59.80 -108.18 -38.63
CA VAL A 537 -58.57 -107.48 -39.05
C VAL A 537 -57.94 -108.24 -40.22
N ILE A 538 -58.15 -107.74 -41.44
CA ILE A 538 -57.67 -108.35 -42.68
C ILE A 538 -56.35 -107.74 -43.13
N SER A 539 -55.36 -108.60 -43.40
CA SER A 539 -54.10 -108.28 -44.08
C SER A 539 -54.03 -108.99 -45.43
N ILE A 540 -53.83 -108.27 -46.53
CA ILE A 540 -53.53 -108.87 -47.85
C ILE A 540 -52.01 -108.87 -48.02
N ASN A 541 -51.37 -110.04 -47.99
CA ASN A 541 -49.92 -110.18 -48.04
C ASN A 541 -49.42 -110.81 -49.36
N PRO A 542 -48.19 -110.52 -49.82
CA PRO A 542 -47.69 -110.94 -51.13
C PRO A 542 -47.77 -112.45 -51.39
N GLU A 543 -47.47 -113.27 -50.39
CA GLU A 543 -47.49 -114.75 -50.44
C GLU A 543 -48.84 -115.40 -50.84
N PHE A 544 -49.92 -114.62 -50.81
CA PHE A 544 -51.27 -115.04 -51.20
C PHE A 544 -51.75 -114.43 -52.53
N VAL A 545 -50.99 -113.49 -53.12
CA VAL A 545 -51.22 -112.99 -54.49
C VAL A 545 -50.42 -113.84 -55.47
N ARG A 546 -51.13 -114.48 -56.39
CA ARG A 546 -50.54 -115.46 -57.32
C ARG A 546 -50.95 -115.19 -58.76
N GLU A 547 -50.06 -115.54 -59.67
CA GLU A 547 -50.35 -115.63 -61.11
C GLU A 547 -50.01 -117.03 -61.62
N TYR A 548 -50.60 -117.43 -62.73
CA TYR A 548 -50.27 -118.70 -63.37
C TYR A 548 -48.99 -118.51 -64.21
N SER A 549 -47.99 -119.34 -63.98
CA SER A 549 -46.78 -119.40 -64.81
C SER A 549 -46.92 -120.52 -65.83
N ASP A 550 -46.98 -120.15 -67.11
CA ASP A 550 -46.98 -121.11 -68.22
C ASP A 550 -45.66 -121.91 -68.29
N GLU A 551 -44.54 -121.34 -67.82
CA GLU A 551 -43.22 -122.00 -67.77
C GLU A 551 -43.15 -123.12 -66.71
N LEU A 552 -43.96 -123.01 -65.65
CA LEU A 552 -43.98 -123.95 -64.51
C LEU A 552 -45.32 -124.71 -64.42
N GLU A 553 -46.19 -124.57 -65.42
CA GLU A 553 -47.58 -125.07 -65.49
C GLU A 553 -48.40 -124.88 -64.19
N GLY A 554 -48.13 -123.80 -63.43
CA GLY A 554 -48.58 -123.71 -62.04
C GLY A 554 -48.69 -122.29 -61.46
N TRP A 555 -49.44 -122.18 -60.35
CA TRP A 555 -49.67 -120.92 -59.64
C TRP A 555 -48.48 -120.52 -58.75
N VAL A 556 -47.80 -119.45 -59.12
CA VAL A 556 -46.63 -118.90 -58.40
C VAL A 556 -46.98 -117.59 -57.67
N VAL A 557 -46.27 -117.31 -56.58
CA VAL A 557 -46.36 -116.02 -55.87
C VAL A 557 -45.84 -114.90 -56.76
N SER A 558 -46.60 -113.81 -56.88
CA SER A 558 -46.21 -112.66 -57.71
C SER A 558 -46.22 -111.36 -56.92
N GLU A 559 -45.02 -110.97 -56.49
CA GLU A 559 -44.75 -109.67 -55.86
C GLU A 559 -45.05 -108.52 -56.84
N LYS A 560 -44.80 -108.71 -58.14
CA LYS A 560 -45.15 -107.73 -59.19
C LYS A 560 -46.67 -107.52 -59.28
N LEU A 561 -47.47 -108.59 -59.20
CA LEU A 561 -48.93 -108.49 -59.20
C LEU A 561 -49.46 -107.92 -57.87
N TYR A 562 -48.80 -108.23 -56.76
CA TYR A 562 -49.09 -107.64 -55.46
C TYR A 562 -48.88 -106.12 -55.49
N GLU A 563 -47.71 -105.64 -55.92
CA GLU A 563 -47.41 -104.21 -56.03
C GLU A 563 -48.34 -103.47 -57.00
N ALA A 564 -48.76 -104.13 -58.08
CA ALA A 564 -49.71 -103.58 -59.04
C ALA A 564 -51.13 -103.39 -58.47
N ARG A 565 -51.57 -104.24 -57.51
CA ARG A 565 -52.92 -104.23 -56.93
C ARG A 565 -53.02 -103.57 -55.55
N TYR A 566 -52.06 -103.85 -54.66
CA TYR A 566 -52.15 -103.58 -53.22
C TYR A 566 -50.96 -102.79 -52.66
N GLY A 567 -49.80 -102.77 -53.34
CA GLY A 567 -48.70 -101.84 -53.00
C GLY A 567 -48.99 -100.39 -53.43
N ARG A 568 -49.82 -100.23 -54.47
CA ARG A 568 -50.38 -98.94 -54.88
C ARG A 568 -51.63 -98.58 -54.05
N SER A 569 -51.84 -97.29 -53.83
CA SER A 569 -52.98 -96.73 -53.08
C SER A 569 -53.02 -97.04 -51.58
N LEU A 570 -51.91 -97.50 -50.99
CA LEU A 570 -51.72 -97.53 -49.55
C LEU A 570 -51.90 -96.12 -48.95
N LEU A 571 -52.70 -96.00 -47.90
CA LEU A 571 -52.92 -94.72 -47.23
C LEU A 571 -51.69 -94.34 -46.39
N PRO A 572 -51.28 -93.06 -46.34
CA PRO A 572 -50.27 -92.59 -45.39
C PRO A 572 -50.70 -92.92 -43.96
N ASN A 573 -49.77 -93.36 -43.10
CA ASN A 573 -50.11 -93.66 -41.71
C ASN A 573 -50.54 -92.40 -40.96
N ALA A 574 -51.61 -92.50 -40.17
CA ALA A 574 -51.91 -91.51 -39.15
C ALA A 574 -50.80 -91.48 -38.07
N VAL A 575 -50.49 -90.28 -37.59
CA VAL A 575 -49.53 -90.04 -36.51
C VAL A 575 -50.30 -89.44 -35.34
N TYR A 576 -50.54 -90.26 -34.32
CA TYR A 576 -51.09 -89.81 -33.05
C TYR A 576 -49.92 -89.64 -32.09
N GLU A 577 -49.56 -88.39 -31.74
CA GLU A 577 -48.53 -88.16 -30.74
C GLU A 577 -49.07 -88.48 -29.33
N ASP A 578 -48.26 -89.15 -28.51
CA ASP A 578 -48.58 -89.44 -27.11
C ASP A 578 -48.81 -88.14 -26.32
N LYS A 579 -49.82 -88.15 -25.44
CA LYS A 579 -50.24 -86.97 -24.68
C LYS A 579 -49.21 -86.53 -23.65
N ASN A 580 -48.37 -87.43 -23.14
CA ASN A 580 -47.28 -87.11 -22.22
C ASN A 580 -46.10 -86.48 -22.97
N VAL A 581 -45.81 -86.95 -24.20
CA VAL A 581 -44.84 -86.30 -25.11
C VAL A 581 -45.30 -84.88 -25.46
N LEU A 582 -46.60 -84.69 -25.76
CA LEU A 582 -47.19 -83.37 -25.97
C LEU A 582 -47.11 -82.49 -24.72
N GLN A 583 -47.44 -83.03 -23.53
CA GLN A 583 -47.30 -82.32 -22.25
C GLN A 583 -45.85 -81.88 -22.00
N ALA A 584 -44.87 -82.76 -22.23
CA ALA A 584 -43.45 -82.42 -22.10
C ALA A 584 -43.00 -81.31 -23.08
N LYS A 585 -43.59 -81.25 -24.29
CA LYS A 585 -43.38 -80.11 -25.22
C LYS A 585 -43.96 -78.81 -24.66
N LEU A 586 -45.15 -78.82 -24.06
CA LEU A 586 -45.74 -77.64 -23.41
C LEU A 586 -44.96 -77.22 -22.16
N ASP A 587 -44.56 -78.14 -21.31
CA ASP A 587 -43.78 -77.85 -20.11
C ASP A 587 -42.43 -77.22 -20.46
N LYS A 588 -41.77 -77.73 -21.50
CA LYS A 588 -40.58 -77.10 -22.09
C LYS A 588 -40.90 -75.69 -22.64
N ALA A 589 -42.00 -75.52 -23.39
CA ALA A 589 -42.37 -74.23 -23.95
C ALA A 589 -42.72 -73.19 -22.86
N ASN A 590 -43.33 -73.61 -21.75
CA ASN A 590 -43.55 -72.80 -20.56
C ASN A 590 -42.22 -72.37 -19.90
N ALA A 591 -41.26 -73.29 -19.79
CA ALA A 591 -39.93 -72.99 -19.25
C ALA A 591 -39.10 -72.07 -20.17
N ASP A 592 -39.17 -72.28 -21.49
CA ASP A 592 -38.56 -71.39 -22.50
C ASP A 592 -39.19 -69.98 -22.43
N LEU A 593 -40.52 -69.89 -22.28
CA LEU A 593 -41.26 -68.63 -22.13
C LEU A 593 -40.87 -67.87 -20.86
N ALA A 594 -40.83 -68.54 -19.70
CA ALA A 594 -40.38 -67.95 -18.45
C ALA A 594 -38.91 -67.48 -18.54
N SER A 595 -38.05 -68.25 -19.22
CA SER A 595 -36.66 -67.88 -19.48
C SER A 595 -36.55 -66.63 -20.37
N ALA A 596 -37.40 -66.49 -21.39
CA ALA A 596 -37.45 -65.30 -22.24
C ALA A 596 -37.97 -64.06 -21.49
N GLN A 597 -38.96 -64.21 -20.61
CA GLN A 597 -39.45 -63.13 -19.74
C GLN A 597 -38.36 -62.63 -18.78
N ASN A 598 -37.62 -63.54 -18.16
CA ASN A 598 -36.49 -63.21 -17.29
C ASN A 598 -35.35 -62.53 -18.07
N ALA A 599 -35.02 -63.01 -19.27
CA ALA A 599 -34.01 -62.40 -20.13
C ALA A 599 -34.38 -60.99 -20.60
N LEU A 600 -35.66 -60.73 -20.92
CA LEU A 600 -36.15 -59.39 -21.22
C LEU A 600 -36.09 -58.47 -20.00
N THR A 601 -36.41 -58.98 -18.81
CA THR A 601 -36.33 -58.23 -17.55
C THR A 601 -34.88 -57.82 -17.23
N ALA A 602 -33.92 -58.72 -17.42
CA ALA A 602 -32.49 -58.39 -17.31
C ALA A 602 -32.06 -57.32 -18.33
N ALA A 603 -32.47 -57.46 -19.60
CA ALA A 603 -32.16 -56.46 -20.64
C ALA A 603 -32.76 -55.07 -20.38
N ASN A 604 -33.97 -54.99 -19.80
CA ASN A 604 -34.57 -53.74 -19.35
C ASN A 604 -33.72 -53.07 -18.24
N ASN A 605 -33.22 -53.85 -17.28
CA ASN A 605 -32.39 -53.34 -16.18
C ASN A 605 -31.01 -52.88 -16.68
N GLU A 606 -30.38 -53.61 -17.60
CA GLU A 606 -29.14 -53.18 -18.25
C GLU A 606 -29.33 -51.88 -19.04
N LEU A 607 -30.44 -51.75 -19.78
CA LEU A 607 -30.78 -50.54 -20.51
C LEU A 607 -30.99 -49.33 -19.58
N ALA A 608 -31.69 -49.53 -18.44
CA ALA A 608 -31.87 -48.48 -17.44
C ALA A 608 -30.54 -48.02 -16.82
N ASN A 609 -29.61 -48.96 -16.57
CA ASN A 609 -28.27 -48.64 -16.07
C ASN A 609 -27.44 -47.85 -17.09
N ALA A 610 -27.46 -48.23 -18.37
CA ALA A 610 -26.79 -47.49 -19.44
C ALA A 610 -27.37 -46.07 -19.61
N GLN A 611 -28.70 -45.94 -19.58
CA GLN A 611 -29.40 -44.65 -19.66
C GLN A 611 -29.07 -43.74 -18.46
N SER A 612 -28.94 -44.32 -17.27
CA SER A 612 -28.48 -43.62 -16.06
C SER A 612 -27.03 -43.14 -16.22
N LYS A 613 -26.13 -43.99 -16.76
CA LYS A 613 -24.72 -43.61 -16.95
C LYS A 613 -24.51 -42.50 -17.99
N VAL A 614 -25.28 -42.50 -19.07
CA VAL A 614 -25.32 -41.38 -20.04
C VAL A 614 -25.80 -40.09 -19.35
N THR A 615 -26.81 -40.18 -18.48
CA THR A 615 -27.33 -39.04 -17.71
C THR A 615 -26.30 -38.48 -16.73
N GLU A 616 -25.63 -39.36 -15.97
CA GLU A 616 -24.53 -39.01 -15.04
C GLU A 616 -23.39 -38.27 -15.76
N LEU A 617 -22.89 -38.83 -16.86
CA LEU A 617 -21.80 -38.22 -17.62
C LEU A 617 -22.21 -36.88 -18.24
N ASN A 618 -23.45 -36.75 -18.74
CA ASN A 618 -23.95 -35.50 -19.29
C ASN A 618 -24.12 -34.38 -18.25
N ALA A 619 -24.32 -34.71 -16.97
CA ALA A 619 -24.30 -33.73 -15.88
C ALA A 619 -22.90 -33.19 -15.55
N VAL A 620 -21.82 -33.87 -15.97
CA VAL A 620 -20.44 -33.41 -15.76
C VAL A 620 -20.13 -32.23 -16.69
N LYS A 621 -19.79 -31.09 -16.10
CA LYS A 621 -19.35 -29.87 -16.79
C LYS A 621 -17.92 -30.00 -17.34
N THR A 622 -17.69 -29.40 -18.50
CA THR A 622 -16.37 -29.18 -19.11
C THR A 622 -15.58 -28.10 -18.38
N LYS A 623 -14.26 -28.26 -18.24
CA LYS A 623 -13.36 -27.36 -17.49
C LYS A 623 -12.54 -26.41 -18.37
N THR A 624 -12.34 -26.73 -19.65
CA THR A 624 -11.52 -25.94 -20.58
C THR A 624 -11.95 -24.48 -20.67
N PRO A 625 -13.25 -24.11 -20.71
CA PRO A 625 -13.65 -22.69 -20.80
C PRO A 625 -13.19 -21.85 -19.60
N GLU A 626 -13.30 -22.40 -18.38
CA GLU A 626 -12.87 -21.72 -17.16
C GLU A 626 -11.34 -21.61 -17.08
N ALA A 627 -10.62 -22.67 -17.48
CA ALA A 627 -9.16 -22.66 -17.50
C ALA A 627 -8.57 -21.76 -18.61
N GLN A 628 -9.23 -21.67 -19.76
CA GLN A 628 -8.82 -20.78 -20.87
C GLN A 628 -8.97 -19.32 -20.44
N ALA A 629 -10.09 -18.94 -19.80
CA ALA A 629 -10.28 -17.59 -19.29
C ALA A 629 -9.18 -17.16 -18.29
N LYS A 630 -8.73 -18.06 -17.41
CA LYS A 630 -7.58 -17.80 -16.51
C LYS A 630 -6.27 -17.58 -17.29
N TYR A 631 -6.04 -18.36 -18.35
CA TYR A 631 -4.84 -18.22 -19.18
C TYR A 631 -4.83 -16.89 -19.94
N ASP A 632 -5.96 -16.51 -20.54
CA ASP A 632 -6.12 -15.27 -21.29
C ASP A 632 -5.95 -14.04 -20.37
N GLU A 633 -6.47 -14.11 -19.14
CA GLU A 633 -6.25 -13.10 -18.10
C GLU A 633 -4.77 -13.01 -17.68
N ALA A 634 -4.10 -14.15 -17.49
CA ALA A 634 -2.68 -14.18 -17.15
C ALA A 634 -1.80 -13.64 -18.29
N GLU A 635 -2.10 -13.94 -19.55
CA GLU A 635 -1.41 -13.37 -20.71
C GLU A 635 -1.59 -11.85 -20.79
N LYS A 636 -2.82 -11.35 -20.58
CA LYS A 636 -3.11 -9.92 -20.51
C LYS A 636 -2.36 -9.23 -19.35
N ALA A 637 -2.22 -9.90 -18.21
CA ALA A 637 -1.45 -9.42 -17.06
C ALA A 637 0.06 -9.36 -17.36
N VAL A 638 0.64 -10.38 -18.01
CA VAL A 638 2.03 -10.37 -18.50
C VAL A 638 2.26 -9.18 -19.40
N LYS A 639 1.45 -9.02 -20.47
CA LYS A 639 1.59 -7.89 -21.41
C LYS A 639 1.55 -6.53 -20.71
N SER A 640 0.64 -6.36 -19.74
CA SER A 640 0.51 -5.12 -18.98
C SER A 640 1.78 -4.82 -18.17
N ALA A 641 2.36 -5.83 -17.52
CA ALA A 641 3.62 -5.70 -16.79
C ALA A 641 4.83 -5.45 -17.73
N THR A 642 4.84 -5.99 -18.94
CA THR A 642 5.86 -5.67 -19.96
C THR A 642 5.80 -4.18 -20.34
N GLU A 643 4.60 -3.64 -20.57
CA GLU A 643 4.40 -2.22 -20.88
C GLU A 643 4.77 -1.30 -19.70
N GLU A 644 4.64 -1.76 -18.45
CA GLU A 644 5.11 -1.02 -17.26
C GLU A 644 6.62 -1.06 -17.09
N LYS A 645 7.27 -2.20 -17.34
CA LYS A 645 8.73 -2.33 -17.37
C LYS A 645 9.35 -1.38 -18.41
N GLU A 646 8.80 -1.34 -19.63
CA GLU A 646 9.24 -0.38 -20.66
C GLU A 646 9.10 1.09 -20.24
N LYS A 647 8.04 1.44 -19.49
CA LYS A 647 7.86 2.80 -18.96
C LYS A 647 8.92 3.13 -17.91
N ALA A 648 9.24 2.19 -17.01
CA ALA A 648 10.29 2.36 -16.01
C ALA A 648 11.68 2.48 -16.63
N GLU A 649 12.00 1.72 -17.69
CA GLU A 649 13.26 1.85 -18.45
C GLU A 649 13.40 3.24 -19.09
N LYS A 650 12.34 3.73 -19.74
CA LYS A 650 12.31 5.06 -20.37
C LYS A 650 12.37 6.18 -19.32
N HIS A 651 11.73 6.00 -18.17
CA HIS A 651 11.82 6.95 -17.05
C HIS A 651 13.25 7.04 -16.50
N LEU A 652 13.91 5.91 -16.27
CA LEU A 652 15.31 5.87 -15.81
C LEU A 652 16.27 6.54 -16.82
N GLN A 653 16.11 6.28 -18.12
CA GLN A 653 16.90 6.95 -19.17
C GLN A 653 16.72 8.48 -19.15
N PHE A 654 15.47 8.94 -18.97
CA PHE A 654 15.17 10.37 -18.85
C PHE A 654 15.82 11.00 -17.61
N VAL A 655 15.64 10.41 -16.42
CA VAL A 655 16.17 10.94 -15.15
C VAL A 655 17.70 10.97 -15.15
N THR A 656 18.35 9.92 -15.68
CA THR A 656 19.82 9.89 -15.82
C THR A 656 20.32 11.00 -16.74
N SER A 657 19.58 11.32 -17.81
CA SER A 657 19.93 12.37 -18.77
C SER A 657 19.73 13.78 -18.17
N ASP A 658 18.61 14.01 -17.48
CA ASP A 658 18.30 15.27 -16.79
C ASP A 658 19.33 15.60 -15.70
N LYS A 659 19.72 14.59 -14.90
CA LYS A 659 20.80 14.69 -13.91
C LYS A 659 22.11 15.20 -14.52
N LEU A 660 22.59 14.58 -15.60
CA LEU A 660 23.84 14.98 -16.27
C LEU A 660 23.78 16.43 -16.81
N ILE A 661 22.62 16.86 -17.33
CA ILE A 661 22.41 18.23 -17.80
C ILE A 661 22.47 19.23 -16.63
N LYS A 662 21.83 18.89 -15.49
CA LYS A 662 21.82 19.71 -14.27
C LYS A 662 23.18 19.80 -13.59
N GLU A 663 23.91 18.68 -13.49
CA GLU A 663 25.29 18.64 -12.98
C GLU A 663 26.22 19.53 -13.81
N LYS A 664 26.11 19.49 -15.15
CA LYS A 664 26.86 20.40 -16.03
C LYS A 664 26.50 21.87 -15.77
N ALA A 665 25.21 22.20 -15.70
CA ALA A 665 24.76 23.58 -15.47
C ALA A 665 25.16 24.14 -14.09
N LEU A 666 25.26 23.30 -13.06
CA LEU A 666 25.78 23.66 -11.74
C LEU A 666 27.30 23.95 -11.79
N ASN A 667 28.08 23.12 -12.47
CA ASN A 667 29.52 23.33 -12.66
C ASN A 667 29.83 24.62 -13.44
N GLU A 668 29.02 24.95 -14.45
CA GLU A 668 29.13 26.22 -15.20
C GLU A 668 28.81 27.43 -14.31
N ALA A 669 27.78 27.35 -13.45
CA ALA A 669 27.45 28.40 -12.49
C ALA A 669 28.56 28.63 -11.44
N LEU A 670 29.17 27.55 -10.93
CA LEU A 670 30.29 27.60 -9.98
C LEU A 670 31.53 28.30 -10.58
N LYS A 671 31.79 28.12 -11.87
CA LYS A 671 32.86 28.83 -12.59
C LYS A 671 32.62 30.35 -12.62
N VAL A 672 31.40 30.77 -12.96
CA VAL A 672 31.01 32.21 -12.98
C VAL A 672 31.06 32.81 -11.58
N GLN A 673 30.67 32.07 -10.54
CA GLN A 673 30.81 32.50 -9.15
C GLN A 673 32.27 32.77 -8.76
N LYS A 674 33.20 31.92 -9.18
CA LYS A 674 34.63 32.15 -8.94
C LYS A 674 35.12 33.42 -9.65
N GLU A 675 34.79 33.57 -10.94
CA GLU A 675 35.22 34.71 -11.76
C GLU A 675 34.70 36.06 -11.22
N ALA A 676 33.49 36.09 -10.66
CA ALA A 676 32.94 37.26 -9.97
C ALA A 676 33.73 37.62 -8.69
N ASN A 677 34.08 36.63 -7.86
CA ASN A 677 34.85 36.84 -6.63
C ASN A 677 36.30 37.29 -6.94
N ASP A 678 36.96 36.67 -7.92
CA ASP A 678 38.29 37.04 -8.40
C ASP A 678 38.32 38.49 -8.96
N THR A 679 37.17 39.00 -9.44
CA THR A 679 37.01 40.38 -9.91
C THR A 679 36.82 41.35 -8.74
N LEU A 680 35.93 41.05 -7.79
CA LEU A 680 35.72 41.85 -6.58
C LEU A 680 37.02 42.08 -5.80
N ALA A 681 37.81 41.01 -5.59
CA ALA A 681 39.09 41.10 -4.88
C ALA A 681 40.08 42.08 -5.53
N LYS A 682 40.14 42.13 -6.87
CA LYS A 682 40.99 43.08 -7.62
C LYS A 682 40.49 44.51 -7.50
N THR A 683 39.17 44.72 -7.65
CA THR A 683 38.56 46.06 -7.57
C THR A 683 38.73 46.68 -6.18
N GLN A 684 38.57 45.88 -5.12
CA GLN A 684 38.81 46.34 -3.74
C GLN A 684 40.25 46.82 -3.53
N LEU A 685 41.24 46.12 -4.09
CA LEU A 685 42.65 46.46 -3.97
C LEU A 685 42.97 47.82 -4.63
N VAL A 686 42.41 48.07 -5.82
CA VAL A 686 42.52 49.37 -6.52
C VAL A 686 41.83 50.49 -5.73
N SER A 687 40.62 50.25 -5.20
CA SER A 687 39.91 51.24 -4.38
C SER A 687 40.68 51.59 -3.10
N ASN A 688 41.34 50.62 -2.47
CA ASN A 688 42.16 50.85 -1.27
C ASN A 688 43.41 51.72 -1.58
N GLN A 689 44.00 51.56 -2.77
CA GLN A 689 45.11 52.42 -3.21
C GLN A 689 44.64 53.87 -3.41
N ALA A 690 43.50 54.10 -4.06
CA ALA A 690 42.95 55.44 -4.28
C ALA A 690 42.67 56.19 -2.96
N VAL A 691 42.22 55.49 -1.91
CA VAL A 691 42.07 56.05 -0.56
C VAL A 691 43.44 56.47 0.04
N SER A 692 44.50 55.68 -0.18
CA SER A 692 45.85 56.00 0.30
C SER A 692 46.43 57.24 -0.39
N ASP A 693 46.27 57.35 -1.71
CA ASP A 693 46.71 58.50 -2.51
C ASP A 693 46.05 59.81 -2.04
N TYR A 694 44.72 59.80 -1.82
CA TYR A 694 43.97 60.94 -1.30
C TYR A 694 44.47 61.42 0.07
N ASN A 695 44.73 60.48 0.99
CA ASN A 695 45.25 60.83 2.32
C ASN A 695 46.65 61.47 2.26
N ASN A 696 47.49 61.10 1.28
CA ASN A 696 48.81 61.70 1.09
C ASN A 696 48.72 63.13 0.52
N ALA A 697 47.74 63.43 -0.34
CA ALA A 697 47.50 64.79 -0.83
C ALA A 697 47.10 65.75 0.30
N ILE A 698 46.15 65.33 1.18
CA ILE A 698 45.76 66.09 2.39
C ILE A 698 46.99 66.43 3.25
N ASN A 699 47.82 65.43 3.57
CA ASN A 699 49.02 65.63 4.38
C ASN A 699 50.00 66.64 3.77
N THR A 700 50.08 66.65 2.43
CA THR A 700 50.92 67.59 1.68
C THR A 700 50.38 69.03 1.75
N ARG A 701 49.05 69.22 1.67
CA ARG A 701 48.43 70.54 1.88
C ARG A 701 48.69 71.07 3.29
N VAL A 702 48.43 70.27 4.32
CA VAL A 702 48.58 70.66 5.73
C VAL A 702 50.02 71.08 6.06
N ALA A 703 51.02 70.42 5.48
CA ALA A 703 52.43 70.83 5.65
C ALA A 703 52.71 72.26 5.14
N LYS A 704 52.10 72.66 4.01
CA LYS A 704 52.27 74.01 3.44
C LYS A 704 51.57 75.10 4.24
N GLU A 705 50.43 74.78 4.85
CA GLU A 705 49.70 75.66 5.77
C GLU A 705 50.58 76.00 7.01
N ALA A 706 51.34 75.03 7.50
CA ALA A 706 52.30 75.22 8.61
C ALA A 706 53.56 76.04 8.21
N GLU A 707 54.11 75.83 7.00
CA GLU A 707 55.25 76.62 6.49
C GLU A 707 54.90 78.13 6.43
N ILE A 708 53.74 78.48 5.88
CA ILE A 708 53.27 79.89 5.76
C ILE A 708 53.03 80.54 7.13
N THR A 709 52.45 79.78 8.07
CA THR A 709 52.21 80.24 9.45
C THR A 709 53.52 80.59 10.15
N THR A 710 54.55 79.76 9.97
CA THR A 710 55.88 79.96 10.58
C THR A 710 56.58 81.21 10.05
N ILE A 711 56.50 81.48 8.74
CA ILE A 711 57.08 82.69 8.13
C ILE A 711 56.35 83.95 8.62
N THR A 712 55.03 83.89 8.78
CA THR A 712 54.22 85.03 9.25
C THR A 712 54.69 85.53 10.62
N LYS A 713 54.84 84.63 11.61
CA LYS A 713 55.26 85.01 12.97
C LYS A 713 56.61 85.75 13.02
N LYS A 714 57.55 85.41 12.13
CA LYS A 714 58.85 86.08 12.04
C LYS A 714 58.79 87.51 11.51
N ILE A 715 57.76 87.85 10.72
CA ILE A 715 57.54 89.22 10.26
C ILE A 715 57.08 90.08 11.44
N ASP A 716 56.11 89.59 12.22
CA ASP A 716 55.55 90.29 13.39
C ASP A 716 56.61 90.57 14.48
N GLU A 717 57.52 89.62 14.70
CA GLU A 717 58.64 89.76 15.64
C GLU A 717 59.63 90.87 15.24
N LEU A 718 59.93 91.01 13.93
CA LEU A 718 60.84 92.05 13.43
C LEU A 718 60.21 93.45 13.44
N VAL A 719 58.91 93.55 13.13
CA VAL A 719 58.18 94.83 13.12
C VAL A 719 58.17 95.48 14.51
N ASN A 720 57.90 94.71 15.58
CA ASN A 720 57.87 95.24 16.94
C ASN A 720 59.23 95.78 17.40
N TYR A 721 60.33 95.11 17.05
CA TYR A 721 61.68 95.52 17.49
C TYR A 721 62.12 96.86 16.88
N LYS A 722 61.66 97.18 15.66
CA LYS A 722 61.93 98.47 15.01
C LYS A 722 61.39 99.65 15.83
N ALA A 723 60.12 99.56 16.23
CA ALA A 723 59.38 100.66 16.86
C ALA A 723 59.90 101.04 18.26
N GLU A 724 60.53 100.10 18.98
CA GLU A 724 61.08 100.37 20.32
C GLU A 724 62.33 101.27 20.28
N ILE A 725 63.13 101.18 19.20
CA ILE A 725 64.38 101.94 19.04
C ILE A 725 64.09 103.38 18.63
N GLU A 726 63.19 103.60 17.67
CA GLU A 726 62.81 104.92 17.16
C GLU A 726 62.30 105.85 18.29
N ASN A 727 61.55 105.29 19.25
CA ASN A 727 60.92 106.03 20.35
C ASN A 727 61.94 106.53 21.42
N LYS A 728 63.11 105.89 21.54
CA LYS A 728 64.15 106.29 22.51
C LYS A 728 64.97 107.49 22.05
N ILE A 729 65.19 107.63 20.74
CA ILE A 729 65.95 108.73 20.14
C ILE A 729 65.18 110.07 20.30
N ALA A 730 63.85 110.05 20.15
CA ALA A 730 63.02 111.26 20.06
C ALA A 730 62.93 112.12 21.34
N LYS A 731 63.23 111.57 22.53
CA LYS A 731 62.98 112.27 23.81
C LYS A 731 64.17 113.05 24.39
N ARG A 732 65.35 112.98 23.76
CA ARG A 732 66.60 113.43 24.40
C ARG A 732 66.68 114.94 24.62
N GLU A 733 66.28 115.76 23.66
CA GLU A 733 66.41 117.23 23.76
C GLU A 733 65.54 117.85 24.88
N GLU A 734 64.36 117.30 25.14
CA GLU A 734 63.45 117.80 26.19
C GLU A 734 64.05 117.65 27.59
N ASN A 735 64.80 116.57 27.83
CA ASN A 735 65.42 116.28 29.12
C ASN A 735 66.67 117.13 29.37
N GLU A 736 67.50 117.39 28.33
CA GLU A 736 68.68 118.26 28.44
C GLU A 736 68.28 119.71 28.81
N ALA A 737 67.13 120.20 28.34
CA ALA A 737 66.64 121.54 28.64
C ALA A 737 66.21 121.75 30.10
N LYS A 738 65.44 120.81 30.68
CA LYS A 738 64.88 120.93 32.05
C LYS A 738 65.96 121.01 33.13
N LEU A 739 67.06 120.28 32.94
CA LEU A 739 68.18 120.19 33.88
C LEU A 739 68.78 121.58 34.21
N VAL A 740 68.83 122.48 33.22
CA VAL A 740 69.43 123.81 33.33
C VAL A 740 68.53 124.81 34.09
N GLU A 741 67.21 124.61 34.08
CA GLU A 741 66.27 125.51 34.77
C GLU A 741 66.26 125.30 36.29
N ILE A 742 66.46 124.05 36.72
CA ILE A 742 66.50 123.64 38.13
C ILE A 742 67.66 124.32 38.87
N ASP A 743 68.86 124.31 38.29
CA ASP A 743 70.07 124.91 38.91
C ASP A 743 69.93 126.42 39.17
N LYS A 744 69.21 127.16 38.30
CA LYS A 744 68.94 128.59 38.52
C LYS A 744 68.03 128.86 39.72
N LYS A 745 67.11 127.95 40.03
CA LYS A 745 66.15 128.12 41.15
C LYS A 745 66.83 127.90 42.50
N LEU A 746 67.68 126.89 42.60
CA LEU A 746 68.47 126.56 43.79
C LEU A 746 69.38 127.71 44.25
N LEU A 747 70.07 128.36 43.32
CA LEU A 747 70.99 129.48 43.61
C LEU A 747 70.27 130.70 44.23
N LYS A 748 69.02 130.99 43.82
CA LYS A 748 68.27 132.16 44.31
C LYS A 748 67.68 131.95 45.71
N LEU A 749 67.11 130.77 45.99
CA LEU A 749 66.54 130.46 47.30
C LEU A 749 67.58 130.52 48.42
N THR A 750 68.83 130.14 48.12
CA THR A 750 69.92 130.05 49.09
C THR A 750 70.39 131.42 49.61
N SER A 751 70.33 132.49 48.80
CA SER A 751 70.76 133.82 49.25
C SER A 751 69.71 134.53 50.11
N GLU A 752 68.42 134.41 49.76
CA GLU A 752 67.29 134.98 50.52
C GLU A 752 67.20 134.39 51.94
N LEU A 753 67.59 133.12 52.13
CA LEU A 753 67.59 132.45 53.43
C LEU A 753 68.61 133.04 54.42
N ASN A 754 69.67 133.68 53.92
CA ASN A 754 70.77 134.20 54.74
C ASN A 754 70.55 135.65 55.22
N SER A 755 69.83 136.49 54.45
CA SER A 755 69.54 137.87 54.89
C SER A 755 68.55 137.90 56.06
N LEU A 756 67.47 137.09 55.99
CA LEU A 756 66.45 137.01 57.05
C LEU A 756 67.04 136.59 58.41
N LYS A 757 68.06 135.72 58.41
CA LYS A 757 68.75 135.30 59.64
C LYS A 757 69.57 136.41 60.31
N ALA A 758 69.98 137.44 59.58
CA ALA A 758 70.66 138.61 60.15
C ALA A 758 69.65 139.58 60.80
N GLU A 759 68.47 139.73 60.21
CA GLU A 759 67.41 140.62 60.67
C GLU A 759 66.85 140.21 62.05
N GLU A 760 66.66 138.91 62.30
CA GLU A 760 66.26 138.35 63.61
C GLU A 760 67.26 138.67 64.74
N VAL A 761 68.52 138.95 64.42
CA VAL A 761 69.58 139.30 65.39
C VAL A 761 69.53 140.81 65.72
N THR A 762 69.34 141.66 64.71
CA THR A 762 69.36 143.12 64.87
C THR A 762 68.19 143.64 65.71
N LEU A 763 66.98 143.10 65.51
CA LEU A 763 65.79 143.51 66.28
C LEU A 763 65.95 143.25 67.80
N LYS A 764 66.57 142.11 68.18
CA LYS A 764 66.80 141.76 69.59
C LYS A 764 67.77 142.71 70.31
N ALA A 765 68.76 143.27 69.60
CA ALA A 765 69.69 144.24 70.17
C ALA A 765 69.01 145.60 70.48
N THR A 766 67.98 145.96 69.71
CA THR A 766 67.23 147.21 69.87
C THR A 766 66.42 147.22 71.18
N ILE A 767 65.77 146.09 71.51
CA ILE A 767 65.03 145.89 72.77
C ILE A 767 65.93 146.17 73.99
N SER A 768 67.10 145.53 74.05
CA SER A 768 68.04 145.67 75.17
C SER A 768 68.64 147.09 75.33
N THR A 769 68.51 147.92 74.29
CA THR A 769 68.90 149.34 74.34
C THR A 769 67.80 150.21 74.93
N LEU A 770 66.54 149.96 74.57
CA LEU A 770 65.37 150.67 75.12
C LEU A 770 65.16 150.35 76.61
N GLU A 771 65.39 149.10 77.02
CA GLU A 771 65.34 148.67 78.43
C GLU A 771 66.28 149.49 79.34
N LYS A 772 67.46 149.89 78.84
CA LYS A 772 68.39 150.74 79.62
C LYS A 772 67.89 152.17 79.80
N GLN A 773 67.31 152.76 78.74
CA GLN A 773 66.80 154.15 78.80
C GLN A 773 65.62 154.27 79.77
N LEU A 774 64.78 153.23 79.85
CA LEU A 774 63.70 153.13 80.81
C LEU A 774 64.21 153.25 82.26
N VAL A 775 65.29 152.54 82.60
CA VAL A 775 65.87 152.51 83.96
C VAL A 775 66.45 153.87 84.39
N GLU A 776 66.94 154.69 83.45
CA GLU A 776 67.40 156.05 83.76
C GLU A 776 66.23 157.02 83.99
N LEU A 777 65.17 156.94 83.19
CA LEU A 777 63.96 157.73 83.36
C LEU A 777 63.20 157.37 84.65
N GLU A 778 63.08 156.08 84.97
CA GLU A 778 62.48 155.63 86.25
C GLU A 778 63.26 156.16 87.46
N LYS A 779 64.57 156.37 87.33
CA LYS A 779 65.45 156.87 88.40
C LYS A 779 65.34 158.39 88.59
N GLU A 780 65.11 159.16 87.53
CA GLU A 780 64.81 160.59 87.63
C GLU A 780 63.36 160.82 88.13
N TYR A 781 62.41 159.99 87.69
CA TYR A 781 61.07 159.94 88.27
C TYR A 781 61.12 159.64 89.76
N GLU A 782 61.79 158.57 90.19
CA GLU A 782 62.02 158.23 91.62
C GLU A 782 62.60 159.40 92.43
N SER A 783 63.47 160.22 91.85
CA SER A 783 64.07 161.39 92.52
C SER A 783 63.09 162.54 92.73
N LEU A 784 62.24 162.84 91.73
CA LEU A 784 61.16 163.82 91.88
C LEU A 784 60.04 163.28 92.78
N LEU A 785 59.73 161.99 92.64
CA LEU A 785 58.74 161.25 93.42
C LEU A 785 59.16 161.11 94.89
N GLY A 786 60.46 161.10 95.20
CA GLY A 786 60.98 161.19 96.57
C GLY A 786 60.69 162.53 97.26
N VAL A 787 60.32 163.56 96.50
CA VAL A 787 59.74 164.82 96.99
C VAL A 787 58.18 164.71 97.05
N TYR A 788 57.57 163.60 96.58
CA TYR A 788 56.11 163.38 96.31
C TYR A 788 55.39 161.99 96.73
N THR A 789 55.57 160.71 96.19
CA THR A 789 54.77 159.34 96.38
C THR A 789 55.39 157.81 96.10
N LYS A 790 54.70 156.57 95.57
CA LYS A 790 55.00 155.04 94.90
C LYS A 790 53.91 153.77 94.41
N GLU A 791 54.11 152.50 93.68
CA GLU A 791 53.13 151.31 92.96
C GLU A 791 53.17 149.55 92.76
N ARG A 792 52.77 148.64 91.64
CA ARG A 792 52.06 147.11 91.43
C ARG A 792 52.45 145.66 90.50
N MET A 793 51.61 144.50 90.12
CA MET A 793 51.85 142.93 89.53
C MET A 793 50.83 141.78 88.66
N PRO A 794 51.09 140.41 88.13
CA PRO A 794 50.36 139.31 87.08
C PRO A 794 50.21 137.55 87.03
N GLN A 795 49.70 136.62 86.00
CA GLN A 795 49.50 134.95 85.83
C GLN A 795 49.01 133.92 84.47
N ALA A 796 48.85 132.45 84.31
CA ALA A 796 48.54 131.38 83.05
C ALA A 796 48.04 129.68 82.99
N PRO A 797 47.76 128.75 81.85
CA PRO A 797 47.03 127.25 81.60
C PRO A 797 47.29 125.91 80.47
N ILE A 798 46.59 124.62 80.24
CA ILE A 798 46.68 123.30 79.16
C ILE A 798 45.60 121.91 79.07
N VAL A 799 45.30 120.62 78.37
CA VAL A 799 45.53 119.30 77.31
C VAL A 799 44.28 118.18 76.77
N GLU A 800 44.02 116.88 76.08
CA GLU A 800 44.42 115.45 75.29
C GLU A 800 43.34 114.27 74.52
N ASP A 801 43.54 113.00 73.77
CA ASP A 801 42.57 111.87 72.95
C ASP A 801 42.83 110.23 72.34
N LEU A 802 41.98 109.27 71.56
CA LEU A 802 41.96 107.63 71.18
C LEU A 802 41.27 106.66 69.85
N PRO A 803 41.22 105.17 69.60
CA PRO A 803 40.95 104.12 68.31
C PRO A 803 40.04 102.62 68.06
N SER A 804 40.07 101.58 67.00
CA SER A 804 39.12 100.27 66.50
C SER A 804 39.41 98.77 65.60
N ILE A 805 38.51 97.78 64.95
CA ILE A 805 38.59 96.18 64.40
C ILE A 805 37.80 95.28 63.08
N ASP A 806 37.65 93.82 62.81
CA ASP A 806 37.36 92.80 61.48
C ASP A 806 36.59 91.20 61.28
N ILE A 807 36.44 90.27 60.12
CA ILE A 807 35.55 88.87 59.72
C ILE A 807 35.77 87.58 58.52
N GLN A 808 34.95 86.38 58.14
CA GLN A 808 35.14 84.96 57.25
C GLN A 808 34.01 83.86 56.44
N GLU A 809 34.19 82.63 55.61
CA GLU A 809 33.21 81.47 54.85
C GLU A 809 33.58 79.89 54.17
N LEU A 810 32.71 78.81 53.63
CA LEU A 810 32.85 77.36 52.80
C LEU A 810 31.61 76.27 52.20
N THR A 811 31.64 75.04 51.36
CA THR A 811 30.56 74.19 50.37
C THR A 811 30.24 72.50 50.12
N ARG A 812 29.13 71.82 49.41
CA ARG A 812 28.68 70.26 49.02
C ARG A 812 27.48 69.75 47.86
N THR A 813 26.68 68.52 47.76
CA THR A 813 25.60 67.91 46.65
C THR A 813 24.64 66.47 46.68
N GLU A 814 23.38 66.08 46.00
CA GLU A 814 22.43 64.74 45.79
C GLU A 814 21.08 64.51 44.76
N GLU A 815 20.15 63.44 44.76
CA GLU A 815 18.94 63.05 43.81
C GLU A 815 17.44 62.85 44.40
N ILE A 816 16.29 62.94 43.64
CA ILE A 816 14.83 62.90 44.08
C ILE A 816 13.83 62.10 43.13
N GLY A 817 12.72 61.48 43.64
CA GLY A 817 11.71 60.68 42.87
C GLY A 817 10.26 61.25 42.70
N TYR A 818 9.47 60.68 41.76
CA TYR A 818 8.10 61.10 41.38
C TYR A 818 6.95 60.14 41.77
N LYS A 819 5.68 60.52 41.53
CA LYS A 819 4.45 59.74 41.78
C LYS A 819 3.55 59.62 40.52
N THR A 820 2.59 58.70 40.54
CA THR A 820 1.55 58.55 39.51
C THR A 820 0.19 59.03 40.05
N ILE A 821 -0.62 59.65 39.19
CA ILE A 821 -1.93 60.26 39.47
C ILE A 821 -2.95 59.71 38.46
N GLU A 822 -4.19 59.46 38.87
CA GLU A 822 -5.28 59.08 37.96
C GLU A 822 -6.35 60.19 37.90
N GLU A 823 -6.84 60.49 36.69
CA GLU A 823 -7.89 61.48 36.39
C GLU A 823 -9.04 60.81 35.62
N GLU A 824 -10.28 61.24 35.82
CA GLU A 824 -11.43 60.64 35.11
C GLU A 824 -11.74 61.35 33.78
N ASP A 825 -12.02 60.56 32.74
CA ASP A 825 -12.38 61.02 31.38
C ASP A 825 -13.79 60.55 31.01
N THR A 826 -14.68 61.47 30.63
CA THR A 826 -16.09 61.18 30.26
C THR A 826 -16.28 60.80 28.80
N THR A 827 -15.21 60.85 27.99
CA THR A 827 -15.23 60.44 26.58
C THR A 827 -14.91 58.95 26.41
N LEU A 828 -14.04 58.40 27.27
CA LEU A 828 -13.63 56.99 27.30
C LEU A 828 -14.65 56.08 28.04
N PRO A 829 -14.82 54.81 27.64
CA PRO A 829 -15.70 53.84 28.31
C PRO A 829 -15.17 53.41 29.69
N VAL A 830 -16.08 53.03 30.59
CA VAL A 830 -15.71 52.45 31.89
C VAL A 830 -14.86 51.18 31.70
N GLY A 831 -13.58 51.28 32.09
CA GLY A 831 -12.60 50.19 31.99
C GLY A 831 -11.36 50.52 31.14
N GLU A 832 -11.41 51.57 30.33
CA GLU A 832 -10.27 52.00 29.49
C GLU A 832 -9.37 53.00 30.25
N LYS A 833 -8.04 52.87 30.10
CA LYS A 833 -7.04 53.77 30.72
C LYS A 833 -5.99 54.22 29.71
N VAL A 834 -5.62 55.50 29.72
CA VAL A 834 -4.68 56.12 28.77
C VAL A 834 -3.73 57.06 29.50
N VAL A 835 -2.40 56.91 29.30
CA VAL A 835 -1.41 57.81 29.92
C VAL A 835 -1.45 59.18 29.24
N LYS A 836 -1.74 60.23 30.03
CA LYS A 836 -1.80 61.64 29.62
C LYS A 836 -0.45 62.35 29.75
N GLN A 837 0.36 61.95 30.73
CA GLN A 837 1.70 62.48 30.98
C GLN A 837 2.57 61.40 31.62
N ALA A 838 3.82 61.22 31.17
CA ALA A 838 4.79 60.33 31.80
C ALA A 838 5.70 61.08 32.79
N GLY A 839 6.08 60.44 33.90
CA GLY A 839 6.83 61.08 34.98
C GLY A 839 8.36 61.13 34.82
N LYS A 840 9.03 61.98 35.61
CA LYS A 840 10.50 62.16 35.65
C LYS A 840 11.00 62.49 37.06
N LYS A 841 12.23 62.07 37.38
CA LYS A 841 12.95 62.35 38.64
C LYS A 841 13.52 63.79 38.73
N GLY A 842 13.87 64.22 39.94
CA GLY A 842 14.53 65.50 40.29
C GLY A 842 15.87 65.32 41.05
N SER A 843 16.41 66.38 41.67
CA SER A 843 17.71 66.38 42.39
C SER A 843 17.92 67.56 43.37
N LYS A 844 18.91 67.47 44.28
CA LYS A 844 19.25 68.53 45.29
C LYS A 844 20.75 68.65 45.59
N SER A 845 21.15 69.58 46.45
CA SER A 845 22.53 69.86 46.87
C SER A 845 22.66 70.34 48.31
N VAL A 846 23.88 70.39 48.87
CA VAL A 846 24.21 70.61 50.30
C VAL A 846 25.47 71.50 50.43
N LYS A 847 25.74 72.24 51.52
CA LYS A 847 26.93 73.14 51.72
C LYS A 847 27.33 73.25 53.22
N THR A 848 28.61 73.51 53.54
CA THR A 848 29.16 73.54 54.94
C THR A 848 30.29 74.57 55.17
N ILE A 849 30.19 75.45 56.19
CA ILE A 849 31.04 76.64 56.49
C ILE A 849 31.67 76.57 57.91
N LYS A 850 32.86 77.17 58.16
CA LYS A 850 33.55 77.22 59.48
C LYS A 850 34.31 78.56 59.75
N LEU A 851 34.38 79.04 61.00
CA LEU A 851 35.07 80.30 61.41
C LEU A 851 36.09 80.13 62.56
N TYR A 852 37.12 80.98 62.61
CA TYR A 852 38.23 80.91 63.60
C TYR A 852 38.70 82.29 64.12
N GLN A 853 38.84 82.44 65.45
CA GLN A 853 39.64 83.51 66.08
C GLN A 853 40.91 82.90 66.70
N GLY A 854 42.08 83.20 66.14
CA GLY A 854 43.27 82.40 66.38
C GLY A 854 43.06 80.96 65.87
N ASN A 855 43.47 79.95 66.64
CA ASN A 855 43.40 78.54 66.22
C ASN A 855 42.17 77.79 66.75
N VAL A 856 41.18 78.48 67.34
CA VAL A 856 39.95 77.85 67.88
C VAL A 856 38.82 78.02 66.87
N LEU A 857 38.16 76.91 66.51
CA LEU A 857 36.92 76.93 65.74
C LEU A 857 35.82 77.55 66.60
N ILE A 858 35.25 78.67 66.15
CA ILE A 858 34.21 79.40 66.87
C ILE A 858 32.79 79.21 66.30
N ASP A 859 32.64 78.72 65.06
CA ASP A 859 31.33 78.37 64.48
C ASP A 859 31.40 77.37 63.30
N GLU A 860 30.30 76.65 63.03
CA GLU A 860 30.10 75.76 61.86
C GLU A 860 28.63 75.69 61.41
N VAL A 861 28.37 75.88 60.10
CA VAL A 861 27.01 76.00 59.53
C VAL A 861 26.82 75.10 58.30
N THR A 862 25.60 74.55 58.10
CA THR A 862 25.20 73.75 56.92
C THR A 862 23.96 74.29 56.20
N HIS A 863 23.82 73.99 54.90
CA HIS A 863 22.71 74.43 54.04
C HIS A 863 22.34 73.38 52.98
N GLU A 864 21.08 73.32 52.52
CA GLU A 864 20.63 72.49 51.39
C GLU A 864 19.85 73.30 50.33
N THR A 865 19.88 72.86 49.06
CA THR A 865 19.20 73.53 47.94
C THR A 865 18.70 72.51 46.90
N VAL A 866 17.42 72.54 46.52
CA VAL A 866 16.88 71.68 45.45
C VAL A 866 17.34 72.21 44.08
N ILE A 867 17.74 71.30 43.18
CA ILE A 867 18.25 71.61 41.83
C ILE A 867 17.18 71.38 40.76
N ALA A 868 16.36 70.34 40.91
CA ALA A 868 15.24 70.04 40.02
C ALA A 868 14.13 69.29 40.77
N ASP A 869 12.88 69.66 40.52
CA ASP A 869 11.72 68.94 41.04
C ASP A 869 11.36 67.71 40.18
N ALA A 870 10.65 66.77 40.79
CA ALA A 870 10.18 65.55 40.14
C ALA A 870 8.78 65.74 39.52
N VAL A 871 8.59 65.31 38.27
CA VAL A 871 7.35 65.46 37.50
C VAL A 871 6.53 64.18 37.60
N ASN A 872 5.26 64.30 37.99
CA ASN A 872 4.37 63.15 38.16
C ASN A 872 3.84 62.60 36.83
N GLU A 873 3.55 61.31 36.82
CA GLU A 873 2.81 60.61 35.76
C GLU A 873 1.30 60.80 35.97
N VAL A 874 0.53 60.93 34.88
CA VAL A 874 -0.92 61.16 34.91
C VAL A 874 -1.62 60.21 33.93
N ILE A 875 -2.65 59.50 34.40
CA ILE A 875 -3.40 58.48 33.64
C ILE A 875 -4.89 58.83 33.63
N LEU A 876 -5.48 58.95 32.45
CA LEU A 876 -6.93 59.13 32.26
C LEU A 876 -7.67 57.80 32.37
N VAL A 877 -8.85 57.80 32.99
CA VAL A 877 -9.67 56.62 33.28
C VAL A 877 -11.12 56.84 32.83
N GLY A 878 -11.66 55.97 31.98
CA GLY A 878 -12.97 56.20 31.37
C GLY A 878 -14.17 56.07 32.31
N THR A 879 -15.19 56.91 32.12
CA THR A 879 -16.40 57.00 32.98
C THR A 879 -17.73 56.94 32.23
N LYS A 880 -17.73 56.83 30.90
CA LYS A 880 -18.92 56.89 30.04
C LYS A 880 -19.82 55.64 30.21
N LYS A 881 -21.10 55.84 30.56
CA LYS A 881 -22.10 54.77 30.84
C LYS A 881 -23.30 54.79 29.88
N VAL A 882 -23.79 53.61 29.48
CA VAL A 882 -25.09 53.43 28.78
C VAL A 882 -25.82 52.16 29.26
N ILE A 883 -26.87 52.37 30.08
CA ILE A 883 -28.07 51.53 30.27
C ILE A 883 -27.84 50.13 30.92
N SER A 884 -28.90 49.59 31.56
CA SER A 884 -28.85 48.65 32.67
C SER A 884 -29.53 47.30 32.43
N ASN A 885 -29.09 46.26 33.16
CA ASN A 885 -29.88 45.69 34.27
C ASN A 885 -29.14 44.63 35.11
N ILE A 886 -29.09 44.88 36.42
CA ILE A 886 -29.32 43.92 37.52
C ILE A 886 -28.30 42.75 37.70
N ASP A 887 -27.41 42.96 38.69
CA ASP A 887 -27.11 42.07 39.83
C ASP A 887 -26.51 40.64 39.65
N ASN A 888 -25.71 40.08 40.58
CA ASN A 888 -24.81 40.65 41.61
C ASN A 888 -23.91 39.53 42.21
N VAL A 889 -22.58 39.60 42.02
CA VAL A 889 -21.49 39.32 43.00
C VAL A 889 -21.34 37.93 43.72
N ASN A 890 -20.07 37.58 43.99
CA ASN A 890 -19.55 36.55 44.93
C ASN A 890 -19.77 35.05 44.58
N SER A 891 -19.05 34.08 45.19
CA SER A 891 -17.65 34.03 45.70
C SER A 891 -17.34 32.57 46.14
N THR A 892 -16.04 32.21 46.20
CA THR A 892 -15.45 31.15 47.07
C THR A 892 -16.15 29.79 47.22
N GLN A 893 -15.55 28.79 46.56
CA GLN A 893 -14.98 27.55 47.14
C GLN A 893 -15.80 26.57 48.03
N TYR A 894 -15.65 25.30 47.64
CA TYR A 894 -15.50 24.06 48.46
C TYR A 894 -16.70 23.29 49.07
N THR A 895 -16.47 21.96 49.07
CA THR A 895 -16.93 20.88 49.99
C THR A 895 -18.33 20.22 49.89
N THR A 896 -18.34 19.04 49.23
CA THR A 896 -18.40 17.69 49.88
C THR A 896 -19.70 17.17 50.56
N LEU A 897 -20.40 16.27 49.83
CA LEU A 897 -21.02 14.98 50.23
C LEU A 897 -22.38 14.85 51.00
N LEU A 898 -23.15 13.83 50.55
CA LEU A 898 -24.08 12.90 51.26
C LEU A 898 -25.48 13.34 51.76
N GLY A 899 -26.41 12.36 51.74
CA GLY A 899 -27.75 12.38 52.37
C GLY A 899 -28.92 12.49 51.35
N GLN A 900 -29.49 11.46 50.71
CA GLN A 900 -29.87 10.08 51.07
C GLN A 900 -31.32 9.95 51.62
N TYR A 901 -32.04 8.91 51.14
CA TYR A 901 -33.43 8.49 51.45
C TYR A 901 -34.62 9.30 50.86
N ASN A 902 -35.80 8.71 50.53
CA ASN A 902 -36.18 7.58 49.62
C ASN A 902 -37.63 7.12 49.95
N SER A 903 -38.26 6.33 49.05
CA SER A 903 -39.54 5.60 49.16
C SER A 903 -40.80 6.36 48.72
N ARG A 904 -41.84 5.76 48.12
CA ARG A 904 -42.15 4.41 47.54
C ARG A 904 -43.44 4.63 46.69
N SER A 905 -43.94 3.81 45.74
CA SER A 905 -43.91 2.37 45.39
C SER A 905 -44.59 2.23 43.99
N ASN A 906 -44.73 1.10 43.27
CA ASN A 906 -44.41 -0.33 43.48
C ASN A 906 -44.41 -1.13 42.15
N VAL A 907 -43.80 -2.34 42.16
CA VAL A 907 -44.10 -3.52 41.30
C VAL A 907 -43.82 -3.37 39.78
N TYR A 908 -42.87 -4.09 39.15
CA TYR A 908 -42.02 -5.21 39.62
C TYR A 908 -40.69 -5.39 38.80
N THR A 909 -40.13 -6.62 38.78
CA THR A 909 -38.81 -7.07 38.26
C THR A 909 -38.97 -8.50 37.70
N ASP A 910 -38.14 -9.12 36.84
CA ASP A 910 -36.80 -8.82 36.25
C ASP A 910 -36.75 -9.53 34.84
N ALA A 911 -36.01 -9.14 33.79
CA ALA A 911 -34.54 -9.17 33.58
C ALA A 911 -33.98 -10.58 33.19
N PRO A 912 -32.67 -10.82 32.91
CA PRO A 912 -31.51 -9.90 33.01
C PRO A 912 -30.44 -9.91 31.89
N ARG A 913 -29.83 -8.72 31.62
CA ARG A 913 -28.38 -8.46 31.33
C ARG A 913 -27.77 -9.10 30.04
N ASN A 914 -26.68 -8.65 29.40
CA ASN A 914 -25.74 -7.50 29.46
C ASN A 914 -24.92 -7.50 28.13
N SER A 915 -24.05 -6.55 27.72
CA SER A 915 -23.85 -5.09 27.94
C SER A 915 -22.57 -4.65 27.18
N GLN A 916 -22.41 -3.36 26.83
CA GLN A 916 -21.16 -2.69 26.35
C GLN A 916 -20.62 -3.12 24.96
N ASN A 917 -20.15 -2.30 24.00
CA ASN A 917 -19.99 -0.85 23.81
C ASN A 917 -19.28 -0.65 22.43
N SER A 918 -19.33 0.56 21.84
CA SER A 918 -18.51 1.11 20.74
C SER A 918 -18.59 0.52 19.31
N LYS A 919 -18.81 1.40 18.31
CA LYS A 919 -18.07 1.45 17.02
C LYS A 919 -18.47 2.64 16.10
N LEU A 920 -17.44 3.29 15.56
CA LEU A 920 -17.27 3.84 14.19
C LEU A 920 -18.12 5.01 13.61
N GLN A 921 -17.35 6.02 13.17
CA GLN A 921 -17.33 6.68 11.84
C GLN A 921 -18.40 7.72 11.42
N ASP A 922 -17.87 8.90 11.06
CA ASP A 922 -18.46 9.88 10.15
C ASP A 922 -18.66 9.32 8.73
N ASN A 923 -19.54 9.94 7.94
CA ASN A 923 -19.68 9.62 6.52
C ASN A 923 -19.92 10.85 5.60
N GLU A 924 -19.70 10.61 4.31
CA GLU A 924 -19.45 11.51 3.20
C GLU A 924 -20.48 12.59 2.80
N SER A 925 -19.92 13.70 2.28
CA SER A 925 -20.33 14.39 1.04
C SER A 925 -21.59 15.28 0.99
N ARG A 926 -21.65 16.06 -0.10
CA ARG A 926 -22.71 17.03 -0.42
C ARG A 926 -22.89 17.09 -1.94
N THR A 927 -24.10 17.32 -2.41
CA THR A 927 -24.50 17.19 -3.82
C THR A 927 -24.32 18.47 -4.66
N GLU A 928 -24.31 18.27 -5.99
CA GLU A 928 -24.13 19.25 -7.07
C GLU A 928 -25.27 20.27 -7.25
N ASN A 929 -24.99 21.46 -7.85
CA ASN A 929 -25.52 21.79 -9.21
C ASN A 929 -25.13 23.15 -9.86
N LYS A 930 -25.27 23.18 -11.20
CA LYS A 930 -25.63 24.30 -12.13
C LYS A 930 -24.63 25.41 -12.60
N LYS A 931 -24.29 25.26 -13.90
CA LYS A 931 -24.43 26.22 -15.04
C LYS A 931 -23.42 27.35 -15.35
N LEU A 932 -23.03 27.34 -16.64
CA LEU A 932 -22.49 28.40 -17.53
C LEU A 932 -23.66 29.04 -18.36
N PRO A 933 -23.52 29.99 -19.33
CA PRO A 933 -22.29 30.44 -20.05
C PRO A 933 -22.16 31.95 -20.49
N ASN A 934 -21.01 32.24 -21.15
CA ASN A 934 -20.81 33.01 -22.40
C ASN A 934 -20.25 34.47 -22.45
N THR A 935 -19.05 34.57 -23.08
CA THR A 935 -18.59 35.54 -24.12
C THR A 935 -18.58 37.06 -23.95
N GLY A 936 -17.41 37.69 -24.19
CA GLY A 936 -17.21 39.10 -24.58
C GLY A 936 -15.71 39.46 -24.73
N GLN A 937 -15.31 40.22 -25.76
CA GLN A 937 -13.89 40.53 -26.09
C GLN A 937 -13.74 41.91 -26.76
N THR A 938 -12.78 42.75 -26.30
CA THR A 938 -12.28 43.98 -26.97
C THR A 938 -10.87 44.34 -26.47
N ASP A 939 -10.02 44.94 -27.31
CA ASP A 939 -8.56 45.11 -27.08
C ASP A 939 -8.06 46.50 -26.64
N THR A 940 -6.88 46.53 -26.01
CA THR A 940 -6.01 47.69 -25.68
C THR A 940 -4.61 47.19 -25.21
N GLY A 941 -3.53 47.97 -25.07
CA GLY A 941 -3.38 49.42 -25.22
C GLY A 941 -1.93 49.97 -25.31
N ILE A 942 -0.91 49.13 -25.58
CA ILE A 942 0.54 49.46 -25.74
C ILE A 942 1.33 49.75 -24.42
N ALA A 943 2.63 49.36 -24.45
CA ALA A 943 3.70 49.53 -23.44
C ALA A 943 3.68 48.54 -22.24
N SER A 944 4.80 47.94 -21.79
CA SER A 944 6.19 47.98 -22.31
C SER A 944 7.05 46.77 -21.90
N MET A 945 7.98 46.35 -22.78
CA MET A 945 9.20 45.53 -22.57
C MET A 945 9.05 44.08 -22.04
N ILE A 946 9.85 43.04 -22.38
CA ILE A 946 10.84 42.68 -23.44
C ILE A 946 10.83 41.12 -23.45
N GLY A 947 10.96 40.34 -24.53
CA GLY A 947 11.03 40.65 -25.97
C GLY A 947 11.62 39.46 -26.78
N LEU A 948 11.18 39.29 -28.04
CA LEU A 948 11.73 38.42 -29.12
C LEU A 948 11.70 36.88 -28.91
N ALA A 949 11.49 36.02 -29.93
CA ALA A 949 10.99 36.23 -31.31
C ALA A 949 10.49 34.90 -31.96
N MET A 950 9.57 35.02 -32.93
CA MET A 950 9.47 34.35 -34.26
C MET A 950 9.95 32.88 -34.45
N MET A 951 9.30 32.01 -35.25
CA MET A 951 8.16 32.17 -36.18
C MET A 951 7.52 30.79 -36.56
N ILE A 952 6.29 30.84 -37.11
CA ILE A 952 5.75 30.16 -38.32
C ILE A 952 6.61 29.00 -38.91
N ALA A 953 6.11 27.82 -39.33
CA ALA A 953 4.78 27.36 -39.78
C ALA A 953 4.58 25.85 -39.44
N ALA A 954 3.38 25.34 -39.10
CA ALA A 954 2.24 24.97 -39.96
C ALA A 954 2.31 23.58 -40.66
N THR A 955 1.12 23.06 -40.98
CA THR A 955 0.80 21.98 -41.94
C THR A 955 1.21 20.52 -41.69
N LYS A 956 0.15 19.70 -41.51
CA LYS A 956 -0.26 18.56 -42.37
C LYS A 956 0.17 17.11 -42.03
N LEU A 957 -0.91 16.30 -42.01
CA LEU A 957 -1.10 15.02 -42.70
C LEU A 957 -0.56 13.69 -42.11
N ARG A 958 -1.56 12.91 -41.68
CA ARG A 958 -1.87 11.52 -42.14
C ARG A 958 -0.82 10.41 -41.95
N ARG A 959 -1.38 9.26 -41.55
CA ARG A 959 -0.98 7.88 -41.95
C ARG A 959 0.35 7.41 -41.31
N ARG A 960 0.62 6.10 -41.20
CA ARG A 960 -0.10 4.88 -41.64
C ARG A 960 0.17 3.77 -40.59
N LYS A 961 -0.82 2.93 -40.26
CA LYS A 961 -0.90 1.48 -40.59
C LYS A 961 0.23 0.57 -40.07
N VAL A 962 -0.20 -0.65 -39.71
CA VAL A 962 0.53 -1.93 -39.86
C VAL A 962 1.64 -2.15 -38.80
N LYS A 963 1.66 -3.28 -38.08
CA LYS A 963 0.75 -4.45 -38.11
C LYS A 963 0.51 -5.01 -36.72
#